data_AF-A0A9P7CJF7-F1
#
_entry.id   AF-A0A9P7CJF7-F1
#
_cell.length_a   1.000
_cell.length_b   1.000
_cell.length_c   1.000
_cell.angle_alpha   90.00
_cell.angle_beta   90.00
_cell.angle_gamma   90.00
#
_symmetry.space_group_name_H-M   'P 1'
#
loop_
_entity.id
_entity.type
_entity.pdbx_description
1 polymer ?
#
loop_
_entity_poly.entity_id
_entity_poly.type
_entity_poly.pdbx_seq_one_letter_code
_entity_poly.pdbx_strand_id
1 'polypeptide(L)'
;MEESRTIVASDSLQFRQEQMKLLDICIHDERLQRAIEMPKAPLAMKQVFVNLVSGLACYTRLDLALSWIFDRLTVWPSVDISAVDIRKDREWKKWLLNLLKQILVDSAADQYTYRQAFEMSPTILAGVISFLDTMDSSEYLPVIIDIFSVISEQYPDLFDQRFTDIIDLLVGWNMDENIPDAKKSILISTYGKFNRFWANHIPFAMELLGHLLSDIESIISELRSLYRKDMKEYKQKWESCTTVLSCYHTMLKTIIPFISEVQAYRDKNIVETSFDVMLPKTLHVVTDALTLLPDISWIEMSRDILLLIVSHCPLKYRQFQYQIYLYLGEQTELESSADPIKYLETLMQFINLWQSDIDKEVFHRMLDVNTSPLFALRQKYPENKKLKKSILVLLRYLIRTGAANEGRANINQKLAEHLEKKKASIQGLSTEKEVVPKRFSRTMNLLEHHHCAFQYENSNTRLSASPAIIEEILFFNYFLLDIALVWKEYQLKNLLISANTLCMAWTYRRGDLFAPILQMVFNYWSSLSYMWDDEDGFNTMSCIISDMLDYWVELTLNSRQMLCELVQSILTSVCNMETIQLDITAHLKPIISGFLFAAGVERNRDIKESVLNLITYYCQLCGSIGTLDSVLQLVQRSINDPHPKIQDASKDLVVSLNPFLISNVTKLEDSAMLSLQNTIMATPHTGSFRPVHYEIVMKQLGMGKHLLGSNDTSKMEYNSTTEWARRLFHHCDTLGNMKNIPLFTELHEEMPMDEIIDLIDNSEVLMHYWAMWESARYCILSRLRTPFGNPQQTLAAFERTLSSFVTNEEETDSDKNSLLQHLLLLLNRLELQILNASDGCATGTLPAVPRPSLVFFRTNKKTCQDYFSRIRPNMIKGAKLARSDDLMIVNIMKGL
;
A
#
# COMPACT_ATOMS: atom_id res chain seq x y z
N MET A 1 3.23 69.70 -20.68
CA MET A 1 3.50 68.34 -20.15
C MET A 1 4.66 67.70 -20.88
N GLU A 2 4.56 67.41 -22.19
CA GLU A 2 5.71 66.89 -22.98
C GLU A 2 6.82 67.93 -23.18
N GLU A 3 6.45 69.20 -23.45
CA GLU A 3 7.42 70.30 -23.54
C GLU A 3 8.05 70.67 -22.19
N SER A 4 7.33 70.47 -21.07
CA SER A 4 7.83 70.78 -19.72
C SER A 4 8.77 69.73 -19.16
N ARG A 5 8.73 68.48 -19.67
CA ARG A 5 9.64 67.39 -19.27
C ARG A 5 10.96 67.38 -20.03
N THR A 6 11.03 68.09 -21.16
CA THR A 6 12.15 67.99 -22.12
C THR A 6 13.08 69.20 -22.13
N ILE A 7 12.72 70.31 -21.48
CA ILE A 7 13.42 71.58 -21.65
C ILE A 7 14.06 72.02 -20.32
N VAL A 8 15.36 71.78 -20.20
CA VAL A 8 16.26 72.34 -19.17
C VAL A 8 16.52 73.86 -19.38
N ALA A 9 15.87 74.52 -20.34
CA ALA A 9 16.10 75.94 -20.60
C ALA A 9 14.90 76.65 -21.27
N SER A 10 13.87 77.00 -20.50
CA SER A 10 13.05 78.18 -20.81
C SER A 10 12.33 78.70 -19.55
N ASP A 11 13.10 79.35 -18.69
CA ASP A 11 12.59 80.31 -17.70
C ASP A 11 11.96 81.51 -18.43
N SER A 12 10.74 81.34 -18.96
CA SER A 12 9.88 82.49 -19.17
C SER A 12 8.90 82.54 -18.00
N LEU A 13 9.03 83.58 -17.19
CA LEU A 13 8.11 83.90 -16.10
C LEU A 13 6.65 83.95 -16.60
N GLN A 14 6.47 84.25 -17.89
CA GLN A 14 5.22 84.22 -18.63
C GLN A 14 4.61 82.80 -18.75
N PHE A 15 5.40 81.77 -19.06
CA PHE A 15 4.90 80.39 -19.15
C PHE A 15 4.41 79.87 -17.79
N ARG A 16 5.13 80.16 -16.70
CA ARG A 16 4.66 79.83 -15.34
C ARG A 16 3.38 80.58 -14.97
N GLN A 17 3.24 81.85 -15.37
CA GLN A 17 2.01 82.62 -15.16
C GLN A 17 0.82 82.05 -15.95
N GLU A 18 1.04 81.56 -17.18
CA GLU A 18 0.01 80.88 -17.97
C GLU A 18 -0.41 79.55 -17.34
N GLN A 19 0.55 78.77 -16.83
CA GLN A 19 0.28 77.54 -16.08
C GLN A 19 -0.50 77.81 -14.78
N MET A 20 -0.16 78.88 -14.05
CA MET A 20 -0.91 79.31 -12.85
C MET A 20 -2.35 79.68 -13.19
N LYS A 21 -2.58 80.46 -14.26
CA LYS A 21 -3.93 80.80 -14.72
C LYS A 21 -4.73 79.57 -15.14
N LEU A 22 -4.09 78.60 -15.80
CA LEU A 22 -4.73 77.33 -16.19
C LEU A 22 -5.09 76.48 -14.97
N LEU A 23 -4.24 76.45 -13.95
CA LEU A 23 -4.54 75.79 -12.68
C LEU A 23 -5.73 76.46 -11.98
N ASP A 24 -5.75 77.80 -11.91
CA ASP A 24 -6.86 78.56 -11.31
C ASP A 24 -8.19 78.27 -12.03
N ILE A 25 -8.17 78.16 -13.36
CA ILE A 25 -9.35 77.77 -14.16
C ILE A 25 -9.79 76.34 -13.81
N CYS A 26 -8.86 75.39 -13.71
CA CYS A 26 -9.19 74.01 -13.38
C CYS A 26 -9.78 73.85 -11.96
N ILE A 27 -9.35 74.70 -11.03
CA ILE A 27 -9.77 74.69 -9.62
C ILE A 27 -11.14 75.36 -9.42
N HIS A 28 -11.45 76.43 -10.18
CA HIS A 28 -12.64 77.26 -9.94
C HIS A 28 -13.77 77.11 -10.97
N ASP A 29 -13.57 76.41 -12.09
CA ASP A 29 -14.61 76.24 -13.10
C ASP A 29 -15.66 75.19 -12.71
N GLU A 30 -16.86 75.65 -12.38
CA GLU A 30 -18.02 74.81 -12.07
C GLU A 30 -18.39 73.82 -13.19
N ARG A 31 -18.04 74.11 -14.45
CA ARG A 31 -18.36 73.22 -15.59
C ARG A 31 -17.52 71.95 -15.56
N LEU A 32 -16.26 72.08 -15.13
CA LEU A 32 -15.33 70.96 -14.97
C LEU A 32 -15.77 70.09 -13.78
N GLN A 33 -16.19 70.72 -12.67
CA GLN A 33 -16.77 70.02 -11.53
C GLN A 33 -17.99 69.17 -11.95
N ARG A 34 -18.96 69.77 -12.67
CA ARG A 34 -20.16 69.06 -13.15
C ARG A 34 -19.83 67.89 -14.09
N ALA A 35 -18.76 67.99 -14.89
CA ALA A 35 -18.33 66.90 -15.76
C ALA A 35 -17.73 65.71 -14.99
N ILE A 36 -17.08 65.97 -13.86
CA ILE A 36 -16.49 64.94 -12.99
C ILE A 36 -17.56 64.25 -12.13
N GLU A 37 -18.52 65.01 -11.62
CA GLU A 37 -19.68 64.52 -10.85
C GLU A 37 -20.60 63.60 -11.68
N MET A 38 -20.50 63.63 -13.01
CA MET A 38 -21.27 62.73 -13.88
C MET A 38 -20.73 61.28 -13.78
N PRO A 39 -21.54 60.31 -13.30
CA PRO A 39 -21.11 58.92 -13.16
C PRO A 39 -20.87 58.23 -14.51
N LYS A 40 -21.42 58.77 -15.61
CA LYS A 40 -21.24 58.26 -16.99
C LYS A 40 -20.02 58.83 -17.72
N ALA A 41 -19.29 59.77 -17.11
CA ALA A 41 -18.11 60.35 -17.77
C ALA A 41 -17.03 59.26 -17.95
N PRO A 42 -16.38 59.16 -19.14
CA PRO A 42 -15.37 58.13 -19.40
C PRO A 42 -14.24 58.18 -18.37
N LEU A 43 -13.85 57.03 -17.83
CA LEU A 43 -12.77 56.93 -16.83
C LEU A 43 -11.46 57.53 -17.35
N ALA A 44 -11.17 57.34 -18.65
CA ALA A 44 -10.02 57.92 -19.33
C ALA A 44 -10.02 59.46 -19.31
N MET A 45 -11.19 60.09 -19.45
CA MET A 45 -11.31 61.55 -19.39
C MET A 45 -11.02 62.05 -17.96
N LYS A 46 -11.59 61.40 -16.95
CA LYS A 46 -11.32 61.74 -15.54
C LYS A 46 -9.83 61.61 -15.22
N GLN A 47 -9.17 60.56 -15.70
CA GLN A 47 -7.73 60.33 -15.50
C GLN A 47 -6.86 61.36 -16.21
N VAL A 48 -7.18 61.73 -17.46
CA VAL A 48 -6.45 62.78 -18.20
C VAL A 48 -6.53 64.10 -17.44
N PHE A 49 -7.69 64.42 -16.88
CA PHE A 49 -7.87 65.64 -16.09
C PHE A 49 -7.10 65.61 -14.78
N VAL A 50 -7.09 64.47 -14.06
CA VAL A 50 -6.22 64.25 -12.89
C VAL A 50 -4.74 64.48 -13.23
N ASN A 51 -4.25 63.89 -14.32
CA ASN A 51 -2.86 64.04 -14.75
C ASN A 51 -2.52 65.48 -15.15
N LEU A 52 -3.47 66.20 -15.78
CA LEU A 52 -3.29 67.60 -16.17
C LEU A 52 -3.19 68.50 -14.93
N VAL A 53 -4.14 68.39 -14.00
CA VAL A 53 -4.18 69.22 -12.79
C VAL A 53 -3.00 68.91 -11.88
N SER A 54 -2.65 67.63 -11.71
CA SER A 54 -1.47 67.20 -10.96
C SER A 54 -0.18 67.79 -11.54
N GLY A 55 0.01 67.66 -12.86
CA GLY A 55 1.15 68.22 -13.56
C GLY A 55 1.23 69.75 -13.48
N LEU A 56 0.11 70.47 -13.56
CA LEU A 56 0.11 71.93 -13.39
C LEU A 56 0.41 72.34 -11.94
N ALA A 57 -0.17 71.64 -10.95
CA ALA A 57 0.01 71.92 -9.54
C ALA A 57 1.46 71.75 -9.09
N CYS A 58 2.12 70.65 -9.48
CA CYS A 58 3.49 70.35 -9.06
C CYS A 58 4.52 71.41 -9.50
N TYR A 59 4.33 72.05 -10.66
CA TYR A 59 5.30 73.00 -11.22
C TYR A 59 4.95 74.48 -10.96
N THR A 60 3.83 74.79 -10.28
CA THR A 60 3.38 76.17 -10.06
C THR A 60 3.07 76.52 -8.61
N ARG A 61 1.87 76.19 -8.11
CA ARG A 61 1.34 76.51 -6.77
C ARG A 61 0.74 75.27 -6.11
N LEU A 62 1.61 74.36 -5.70
CA LEU A 62 1.22 73.13 -5.00
C LEU A 62 0.48 73.43 -3.68
N ASP A 63 0.90 74.48 -2.98
CA ASP A 63 0.27 74.99 -1.74
C ASP A 63 -1.22 75.32 -1.93
N LEU A 64 -1.56 76.04 -3.01
CA LEU A 64 -2.93 76.45 -3.31
C LEU A 64 -3.80 75.25 -3.72
N ALA A 65 -3.24 74.34 -4.51
CA ALA A 65 -3.94 73.11 -4.92
C ALA A 65 -4.24 72.21 -3.70
N LEU A 66 -3.29 72.03 -2.78
CA LEU A 66 -3.48 71.23 -1.57
C LEU A 66 -4.48 71.86 -0.60
N SER A 67 -4.38 73.17 -0.35
CA SER A 67 -5.38 73.90 0.46
C SER A 67 -6.78 73.70 -0.11
N TRP A 68 -6.94 73.89 -1.42
CA TRP A 68 -8.22 73.70 -2.08
C TRP A 68 -8.76 72.27 -1.98
N ILE A 69 -7.91 71.25 -2.15
CA ILE A 69 -8.30 69.85 -2.00
C ILE A 69 -8.85 69.60 -0.58
N PHE A 70 -8.13 70.01 0.47
CA PHE A 70 -8.54 69.75 1.84
C PHE A 70 -9.72 70.61 2.29
N ASP A 71 -9.82 71.87 1.86
CA ASP A 71 -10.97 72.74 2.09
C ASP A 71 -12.27 72.12 1.53
N ARG A 72 -12.16 71.35 0.44
CA ARG A 72 -13.31 70.65 -0.17
C ARG A 72 -13.57 69.28 0.43
N LEU A 73 -12.54 68.56 0.86
CA LEU A 73 -12.69 67.26 1.52
C LEU A 73 -13.35 67.39 2.90
N THR A 74 -13.13 68.49 3.61
CA THR A 74 -13.69 68.74 4.95
C THR A 74 -15.18 69.12 4.95
N VAL A 75 -15.74 69.46 3.79
CA VAL A 75 -17.16 69.84 3.68
C VAL A 75 -18.02 68.59 3.53
N TRP A 76 -18.94 68.39 4.48
CA TRP A 76 -19.92 67.30 4.44
C TRP A 76 -21.32 67.81 4.04
N PRO A 77 -22.08 67.06 3.23
CA PRO A 77 -23.45 67.44 2.87
C PRO A 77 -24.36 67.51 4.11
N SER A 78 -25.25 68.52 4.18
CA SER A 78 -26.28 68.61 5.23
C SER A 78 -27.30 67.46 5.13
N VAL A 79 -27.97 67.14 6.25
CA VAL A 79 -28.89 65.98 6.38
C VAL A 79 -30.08 66.00 5.39
N ASP A 80 -30.45 67.17 4.85
CA ASP A 80 -31.65 67.36 3.99
C ASP A 80 -31.41 67.17 2.46
N ILE A 81 -30.38 66.45 2.05
CA ILE A 81 -29.95 66.38 0.63
C ILE A 81 -30.45 65.11 -0.09
N SER A 82 -30.72 65.22 -1.40
CA SER A 82 -31.17 64.11 -2.23
C SER A 82 -30.10 63.01 -2.38
N ALA A 83 -30.53 61.74 -2.50
CA ALA A 83 -29.62 60.60 -2.71
C ALA A 83 -28.75 60.73 -3.98
N VAL A 84 -29.19 61.52 -4.97
CA VAL A 84 -28.44 61.79 -6.19
C VAL A 84 -27.28 62.74 -5.92
N ASP A 85 -27.49 63.75 -5.07
CA ASP A 85 -26.46 64.74 -4.76
C ASP A 85 -25.43 64.17 -3.77
N ILE A 86 -25.83 63.27 -2.88
CA ILE A 86 -24.90 62.47 -2.06
C ILE A 86 -23.97 61.64 -2.94
N ARG A 87 -24.48 61.02 -4.02
CA ARG A 87 -23.64 60.26 -4.96
C ARG A 87 -22.66 61.14 -5.73
N LYS A 88 -23.08 62.35 -6.12
CA LYS A 88 -22.19 63.31 -6.77
C LYS A 88 -21.06 63.77 -5.84
N ASP A 89 -21.39 64.09 -4.58
CA ASP A 89 -20.40 64.47 -3.56
C ASP A 89 -19.38 63.35 -3.32
N ARG A 90 -19.85 62.09 -3.22
CA ARG A 90 -18.97 60.91 -3.09
C ARG A 90 -18.02 60.75 -4.29
N GLU A 91 -18.54 60.85 -5.51
CA GLU A 91 -17.72 60.77 -6.72
C GLU A 91 -16.72 61.93 -6.83
N TRP A 92 -17.13 63.13 -6.40
CA TRP A 92 -16.27 64.29 -6.33
C TRP A 92 -15.13 64.12 -5.33
N LYS A 93 -15.42 63.66 -4.11
CA LYS A 93 -14.40 63.37 -3.08
C LYS A 93 -13.44 62.27 -3.50
N LYS A 94 -13.94 61.19 -4.13
CA LYS A 94 -13.07 60.17 -4.75
C LYS A 94 -12.14 60.75 -5.80
N TRP A 95 -12.64 61.67 -6.63
CA TRP A 95 -11.81 62.32 -7.62
C TRP A 95 -10.74 63.21 -6.99
N LEU A 96 -11.07 63.99 -5.95
CA LEU A 96 -10.12 64.79 -5.19
C LEU A 96 -9.02 63.93 -4.53
N LEU A 97 -9.38 62.78 -3.95
CA LEU A 97 -8.42 61.84 -3.38
C LEU A 97 -7.51 61.22 -4.46
N ASN A 98 -8.05 60.87 -5.64
CA ASN A 98 -7.23 60.39 -6.76
C ASN A 98 -6.31 61.48 -7.31
N LEU A 99 -6.75 62.74 -7.31
CA LEU A 99 -5.92 63.89 -7.65
C LEU A 99 -4.78 64.03 -6.62
N LEU A 100 -5.08 63.97 -5.32
CA LEU A 100 -4.07 64.02 -4.27
C LEU A 100 -3.04 62.89 -4.41
N LYS A 101 -3.50 61.66 -4.66
CA LYS A 101 -2.63 60.51 -4.97
C LYS A 101 -1.71 60.81 -6.16
N GLN A 102 -2.26 61.30 -7.26
CA GLN A 102 -1.48 61.59 -8.47
C GLN A 102 -0.47 62.72 -8.24
N ILE A 103 -0.84 63.76 -7.48
CA ILE A 103 0.07 64.85 -7.08
C ILE A 103 1.26 64.29 -6.32
N LEU A 104 1.04 63.40 -5.35
CA LEU A 104 2.12 62.77 -4.59
C LEU A 104 3.06 61.96 -5.51
N VAL A 105 2.50 61.19 -6.45
CA VAL A 105 3.28 60.42 -7.43
C VAL A 105 4.08 61.31 -8.39
N ASP A 106 3.44 62.33 -8.98
CA ASP A 106 4.10 63.22 -9.94
C ASP A 106 5.13 64.12 -9.27
N SER A 107 4.88 64.55 -8.02
CA SER A 107 5.84 65.35 -7.24
C SER A 107 7.15 64.60 -6.97
N ALA A 108 7.12 63.27 -6.91
CA ALA A 108 8.29 62.43 -6.72
C ALA A 108 9.16 62.27 -7.99
N ALA A 109 8.65 62.67 -9.16
CA ALA A 109 9.37 62.51 -10.42
C ALA A 109 10.49 63.55 -10.64
N ASP A 110 10.43 64.70 -9.97
CA ASP A 110 11.41 65.79 -10.09
C ASP A 110 11.89 66.29 -8.71
N GLN A 111 13.18 66.61 -8.59
CA GLN A 111 13.80 66.96 -7.31
C GLN A 111 13.28 68.28 -6.73
N TYR A 112 12.91 69.26 -7.58
CA TYR A 112 12.37 70.53 -7.13
C TYR A 112 10.95 70.34 -6.59
N THR A 113 10.11 69.61 -7.31
CA THR A 113 8.72 69.33 -6.90
C THR A 113 8.66 68.45 -5.66
N TYR A 114 9.59 67.50 -5.51
CA TYR A 114 9.70 66.64 -4.34
C TYR A 114 9.99 67.45 -3.07
N ARG A 115 10.88 68.46 -3.13
CA ARG A 115 11.17 69.33 -1.97
C ARG A 115 9.96 70.13 -1.52
N GLN A 116 9.19 70.68 -2.47
CA GLN A 116 7.97 71.42 -2.14
C GLN A 116 6.91 70.52 -1.51
N ALA A 117 6.72 69.32 -2.07
CA ALA A 117 5.79 68.34 -1.52
C ALA A 117 6.26 67.82 -0.15
N PHE A 118 7.57 67.67 0.06
CA PHE A 118 8.16 67.29 1.34
C PHE A 118 7.86 68.31 2.44
N GLU A 119 8.03 69.61 2.19
CA GLU A 119 7.70 70.67 3.16
C GLU A 119 6.22 70.65 3.57
N MET A 120 5.33 70.33 2.62
CA MET A 120 3.87 70.26 2.86
C MET A 120 3.42 68.90 3.40
N SER A 121 4.23 67.85 3.29
CA SER A 121 3.85 66.47 3.59
C SER A 121 3.28 66.23 5.01
N PRO A 122 3.70 66.93 6.09
CA PRO A 122 3.04 66.79 7.39
C PRO A 122 1.58 67.27 7.37
N THR A 123 1.29 68.35 6.65
CA THR A 123 -0.08 68.88 6.51
C THR A 123 -0.95 67.97 5.65
N ILE A 124 -0.36 67.39 4.60
CA ILE A 124 -1.04 66.40 3.75
C ILE A 124 -1.41 65.17 4.57
N LEU A 125 -0.46 64.62 5.33
CA LEU A 125 -0.69 63.43 6.14
C LEU A 125 -1.74 63.69 7.23
N ALA A 126 -1.66 64.84 7.92
CA ALA A 126 -2.66 65.24 8.92
C ALA A 126 -4.06 65.40 8.30
N GLY A 127 -4.16 66.00 7.11
CA GLY A 127 -5.42 66.15 6.39
C GLY A 127 -6.03 64.82 5.97
N VAL A 128 -5.21 63.87 5.49
CA VAL A 128 -5.67 62.51 5.13
C VAL A 128 -6.12 61.73 6.37
N ILE A 129 -5.40 61.82 7.49
CA ILE A 129 -5.79 61.20 8.77
C ILE A 129 -7.11 61.77 9.26
N SER A 130 -7.28 63.10 9.26
CA SER A 130 -8.53 63.75 9.65
C SER A 130 -9.70 63.37 8.75
N PHE A 131 -9.46 63.16 7.45
CA PHE A 131 -10.49 62.66 6.53
C PHE A 131 -10.87 61.21 6.83
N LEU A 132 -9.89 60.34 7.14
CA LEU A 132 -10.13 58.95 7.50
C LEU A 132 -10.98 58.81 8.78
N ASP A 133 -10.76 59.69 9.75
CA ASP A 133 -11.51 59.73 11.01
C ASP A 133 -12.96 60.21 10.83
N THR A 134 -13.19 61.13 9.88
CA THR A 134 -14.51 61.77 9.68
C THR A 134 -15.35 61.17 8.55
N MET A 135 -14.81 60.24 7.76
CA MET A 135 -15.51 59.78 6.55
C MET A 135 -16.80 59.00 6.85
N ASP A 136 -17.84 59.27 6.05
CA ASP A 136 -19.17 58.67 6.18
C ASP A 136 -19.33 57.30 5.49
N SER A 137 -18.32 56.87 4.74
CA SER A 137 -18.45 55.72 3.84
C SER A 137 -17.13 54.98 3.59
N SER A 138 -17.22 53.64 3.61
CA SER A 138 -16.11 52.75 3.24
C SER A 138 -15.70 52.84 1.76
N GLU A 139 -16.39 53.61 0.91
CA GLU A 139 -16.04 53.75 -0.52
C GLU A 139 -14.73 54.50 -0.77
N TYR A 140 -14.26 55.30 0.18
CA TYR A 140 -13.01 56.05 0.04
C TYR A 140 -11.77 55.25 0.46
N LEU A 141 -11.95 54.19 1.26
CA LEU A 141 -10.87 53.37 1.83
C LEU A 141 -9.81 52.93 0.81
N PRO A 142 -10.15 52.39 -0.38
CA PRO A 142 -9.13 51.95 -1.34
C PRO A 142 -8.21 53.08 -1.80
N VAL A 143 -8.75 54.28 -2.01
CA VAL A 143 -7.95 55.43 -2.49
C VAL A 143 -7.09 55.98 -1.34
N ILE A 144 -7.63 56.02 -0.11
CA ILE A 144 -6.88 56.45 1.08
C ILE A 144 -5.70 55.50 1.36
N ILE A 145 -5.95 54.18 1.26
CA ILE A 145 -4.92 53.15 1.40
C ILE A 145 -3.82 53.30 0.35
N ASP A 146 -4.18 53.60 -0.90
CA ASP A 146 -3.22 53.89 -1.96
C ASP A 146 -2.40 55.15 -1.65
N ILE A 147 -3.03 56.20 -1.12
CA ILE A 147 -2.34 57.42 -0.69
C ILE A 147 -1.35 57.10 0.43
N PHE A 148 -1.75 56.35 1.47
CA PHE A 148 -0.84 55.91 2.52
C PHE A 148 0.29 55.04 1.99
N SER A 149 0.03 54.16 1.01
CA SER A 149 1.07 53.37 0.35
C SER A 149 2.10 54.29 -0.32
N VAL A 150 1.66 55.29 -1.09
CA VAL A 150 2.55 56.27 -1.74
C VAL A 150 3.32 57.09 -0.70
N ILE A 151 2.67 57.58 0.37
CA ILE A 151 3.34 58.34 1.43
C ILE A 151 4.37 57.47 2.15
N SER A 152 4.07 56.20 2.42
CA SER A 152 4.98 55.27 3.09
C SER A 152 6.24 54.98 2.27
N GLU A 153 6.16 55.02 0.93
CA GLU A 153 7.30 54.84 0.03
C GLU A 153 8.10 56.14 -0.16
N GLN A 154 7.43 57.28 -0.32
CA GLN A 154 8.07 58.55 -0.67
C GLN A 154 8.54 59.36 0.55
N TYR A 155 7.86 59.23 1.69
CA TYR A 155 8.06 59.99 2.93
C TYR A 155 8.06 59.08 4.18
N PRO A 156 8.96 58.07 4.24
CA PRO A 156 8.90 57.00 5.25
C PRO A 156 9.03 57.53 6.69
N ASP A 157 9.91 58.49 6.96
CA ASP A 157 10.14 58.98 8.34
C ASP A 157 8.93 59.73 8.91
N LEU A 158 8.17 60.43 8.06
CA LEU A 158 6.94 61.12 8.47
C LEU A 158 5.78 60.14 8.65
N PHE A 159 5.70 59.13 7.79
CA PHE A 159 4.73 58.05 7.93
C PHE A 159 4.95 57.28 9.24
N ASP A 160 6.21 56.97 9.58
CA ASP A 160 6.59 56.27 10.81
C ASP A 160 6.16 57.02 12.09
N GLN A 161 6.25 58.36 12.09
CA GLN A 161 5.83 59.20 13.24
C GLN A 161 4.33 59.16 13.52
N ARG A 162 3.50 58.94 12.49
CA ARG A 162 2.03 58.89 12.61
C ARG A 162 1.47 57.49 12.40
N PHE A 163 2.35 56.49 12.39
CA PHE A 163 2.00 55.11 12.04
C PHE A 163 0.93 54.53 12.97
N THR A 164 1.08 54.71 14.28
CA THR A 164 0.13 54.23 15.29
C THR A 164 -1.27 54.78 15.05
N ASP A 165 -1.38 56.11 14.87
CA ASP A 165 -2.66 56.78 14.63
C ASP A 165 -3.35 56.28 13.35
N ILE A 166 -2.58 56.03 12.30
CA ILE A 166 -3.09 55.51 11.03
C ILE A 166 -3.63 54.10 11.22
N ILE A 167 -2.86 53.23 11.90
CA ILE A 167 -3.25 51.85 12.14
C ILE A 167 -4.48 51.77 13.05
N ASP A 168 -4.55 52.54 14.13
CA ASP A 168 -5.70 52.52 15.05
C ASP A 168 -7.00 52.85 14.33
N LEU A 169 -6.98 53.84 13.44
CA LEU A 169 -8.14 54.17 12.59
C LEU A 169 -8.46 53.05 11.61
N LEU A 170 -7.46 52.47 10.93
CA LEU A 170 -7.68 51.36 9.98
C LEU A 170 -8.22 50.09 10.66
N VAL A 171 -7.78 49.80 11.89
CA VAL A 171 -8.29 48.70 12.71
C VAL A 171 -9.74 48.97 13.11
N GLY A 172 -10.07 50.20 13.50
CA GLY A 172 -11.45 50.62 13.75
C GLY A 172 -12.37 50.37 12.54
N TRP A 173 -11.90 50.72 11.33
CA TRP A 173 -12.63 50.37 10.11
C TRP A 173 -12.71 48.86 9.89
N ASN A 174 -11.65 48.09 10.15
CA ASN A 174 -11.68 46.62 10.00
C ASN A 174 -12.74 45.94 10.89
N MET A 175 -13.04 46.54 12.05
CA MET A 175 -14.09 46.09 12.97
C MET A 175 -15.51 46.45 12.53
N ASP A 176 -15.69 47.36 11.57
CA ASP A 176 -17.02 47.74 11.10
C ASP A 176 -17.65 46.57 10.31
N GLU A 177 -18.83 46.15 10.76
CA GLU A 177 -19.63 45.08 10.15
C GLU A 177 -20.15 45.47 8.76
N ASN A 178 -20.23 46.77 8.45
CA ASN A 178 -20.81 47.29 7.21
C ASN A 178 -19.82 47.33 6.02
N ILE A 179 -18.56 46.94 6.22
CA ILE A 179 -17.56 46.94 5.15
C ILE A 179 -17.64 45.65 4.31
N PRO A 180 -17.79 45.74 2.98
CA PRO A 180 -17.73 44.58 2.08
C PRO A 180 -16.38 43.84 2.14
N ASP A 181 -16.42 42.50 2.03
CA ASP A 181 -15.23 41.62 2.08
C ASP A 181 -14.11 42.02 1.10
N ALA A 182 -14.48 42.48 -0.10
CA ALA A 182 -13.52 42.96 -1.09
C ALA A 182 -12.68 44.12 -0.55
N LYS A 183 -13.28 45.03 0.22
CA LYS A 183 -12.56 46.17 0.82
C LYS A 183 -11.78 45.76 2.07
N LYS A 184 -12.32 44.83 2.88
CA LYS A 184 -11.57 44.20 3.98
C LYS A 184 -10.29 43.53 3.45
N SER A 185 -10.36 42.83 2.31
CA SER A 185 -9.17 42.23 1.69
C SER A 185 -8.09 43.25 1.32
N ILE A 186 -8.48 44.47 0.90
CA ILE A 186 -7.55 45.56 0.61
C ILE A 186 -6.88 46.03 1.91
N LEU A 187 -7.65 46.24 2.99
CA LEU A 187 -7.10 46.56 4.32
C LEU A 187 -6.07 45.50 4.77
N ILE A 188 -6.44 44.22 4.70
CA ILE A 188 -5.56 43.09 5.07
C ILE A 188 -4.26 43.12 4.25
N SER A 189 -4.36 43.31 2.93
CA SER A 189 -3.18 43.39 2.06
C SER A 189 -2.29 44.59 2.38
N THR A 190 -2.86 45.65 2.95
CA THR A 190 -2.15 46.89 3.30
C THR A 190 -1.31 46.72 4.55
N TYR A 191 -1.83 46.02 5.56
CA TYR A 191 -1.06 45.74 6.77
C TYR A 191 0.25 45.01 6.44
N GLY A 192 0.23 44.08 5.49
CA GLY A 192 1.41 43.36 4.99
C GLY A 192 2.33 44.15 4.04
N LYS A 193 1.99 45.39 3.67
CA LYS A 193 2.90 46.32 2.96
C LYS A 193 3.70 47.18 3.94
N PHE A 194 3.20 47.38 5.15
CA PHE A 194 3.80 48.27 6.16
C PHE A 194 4.81 47.58 7.09
N ASN A 195 5.43 46.48 6.65
CA ASN A 195 6.26 45.59 7.47
C ASN A 195 7.42 46.32 8.16
N ARG A 196 8.06 47.27 7.47
CA ARG A 196 9.14 48.09 8.02
C ARG A 196 8.68 48.92 9.23
N PHE A 197 7.46 49.44 9.19
CA PHE A 197 6.91 50.29 10.24
C PHE A 197 6.44 49.46 11.44
N TRP A 198 5.84 48.28 11.18
CA TRP A 198 5.55 47.31 12.24
C TRP A 198 6.78 46.93 13.05
N ALA A 199 7.94 46.76 12.39
CA ALA A 199 9.21 46.45 13.06
C ALA A 199 9.71 47.57 13.99
N ASN A 200 9.36 48.83 13.72
CA ASN A 200 9.74 49.97 14.57
C ASN A 200 8.78 50.15 15.77
N HIS A 201 7.56 49.61 15.69
CA HIS A 201 6.47 49.82 16.64
C HIS A 201 5.94 48.51 17.26
N ILE A 202 6.85 47.58 17.58
CA ILE A 202 6.51 46.28 18.19
C ILE A 202 5.73 46.40 19.51
N PRO A 203 6.08 47.29 20.47
CA PRO A 203 5.31 47.43 21.70
C PRO A 203 3.83 47.77 21.45
N PHE A 204 3.58 48.70 20.52
CA PHE A 204 2.24 49.07 20.08
C PHE A 204 1.51 47.88 19.45
N ALA A 205 2.17 47.12 18.57
CA ALA A 205 1.58 45.95 17.94
C ALA A 205 1.13 44.88 18.97
N MET A 206 1.94 44.65 20.01
CA MET A 206 1.61 43.71 21.09
C MET A 206 0.51 44.25 22.02
N GLU A 207 0.50 45.56 22.30
CA GLU A 207 -0.56 46.22 23.08
C GLU A 207 -1.91 46.13 22.35
N LEU A 208 -1.92 46.42 21.06
CA LEU A 208 -3.09 46.29 20.20
C LEU A 208 -3.66 44.86 20.23
N LEU A 209 -2.81 43.85 20.02
CA LEU A 209 -3.23 42.45 20.10
C LEU A 209 -3.78 42.08 21.49
N GLY A 210 -3.17 42.61 22.56
CA GLY A 210 -3.62 42.40 23.93
C GLY A 210 -4.99 43.04 24.22
N HIS A 211 -5.24 44.24 23.71
CA HIS A 211 -6.52 44.93 23.81
C HIS A 211 -7.61 44.17 23.06
N LEU A 212 -7.38 43.82 21.79
CA LEU A 212 -8.30 42.99 21.00
C LEU A 212 -8.68 41.69 21.70
N LEU A 213 -7.70 40.99 22.29
CA LEU A 213 -7.96 39.75 23.02
C LEU A 213 -8.79 39.97 24.29
N SER A 214 -8.54 41.09 25.00
CA SER A 214 -9.30 41.44 26.21
C SER A 214 -10.74 41.85 25.89
N ASP A 215 -10.95 42.48 24.74
CA ASP A 215 -12.29 42.81 24.24
C ASP A 215 -13.07 41.53 23.90
N ILE A 216 -12.44 40.56 23.23
CA ILE A 216 -13.05 39.25 22.95
C ILE A 216 -13.43 38.53 24.26
N GLU A 217 -12.53 38.54 25.26
CA GLU A 217 -12.78 37.95 26.58
C GLU A 217 -14.00 38.59 27.27
N SER A 218 -14.09 39.93 27.24
CA SER A 218 -15.22 40.68 27.78
C SER A 218 -16.53 40.33 27.09
N ILE A 219 -16.55 40.32 25.74
CA ILE A 219 -17.74 40.00 24.96
C ILE A 219 -18.20 38.56 25.21
N ILE A 220 -17.28 37.58 25.32
CA ILE A 220 -17.62 36.19 25.63
C ILE A 220 -18.24 36.05 27.03
N SER A 221 -17.70 36.77 28.02
CA SER A 221 -18.28 36.81 29.37
C SER A 221 -19.71 37.34 29.36
N GLU A 222 -19.98 38.39 28.56
CA GLU A 222 -21.33 38.92 28.37
C GLU A 222 -22.25 37.93 27.64
N LEU A 223 -21.76 37.31 26.56
CA LEU A 223 -22.50 36.32 25.79
C LEU A 223 -22.94 35.14 26.66
N ARG A 224 -22.12 34.71 27.62
CA ARG A 224 -22.48 33.68 28.60
C ARG A 224 -23.67 34.07 29.46
N SER A 225 -23.78 35.35 29.83
CA SER A 225 -24.90 35.87 30.62
C SER A 225 -26.22 35.89 29.83
N LEU A 226 -26.12 36.08 28.50
CA LEU A 226 -27.23 36.17 27.55
C LEU A 226 -27.65 34.81 26.97
N TYR A 227 -26.74 33.83 26.96
CA TYR A 227 -26.99 32.51 26.39
C TYR A 227 -28.24 31.85 27.02
N ARG A 228 -29.19 31.46 26.15
CA ARG A 228 -30.53 30.94 26.48
C ARG A 228 -31.52 31.92 27.15
N LYS A 229 -31.15 33.18 27.40
CA LYS A 229 -32.04 34.22 27.95
C LYS A 229 -32.57 35.18 26.88
N ASP A 230 -31.69 35.74 26.06
CA ASP A 230 -32.05 36.60 24.92
C ASP A 230 -31.25 36.18 23.68
N MET A 231 -31.90 35.40 22.81
CA MET A 231 -31.25 34.86 21.61
C MET A 231 -31.08 35.90 20.49
N LYS A 232 -31.79 37.04 20.54
CA LYS A 232 -31.66 38.08 19.51
C LYS A 232 -30.44 38.94 19.80
N GLU A 233 -30.30 39.41 21.04
CA GLU A 233 -29.12 40.15 21.50
C GLU A 233 -27.86 39.26 21.46
N TYR A 234 -28.00 37.98 21.82
CA TYR A 234 -26.90 37.00 21.73
C TYR A 234 -26.34 36.89 20.31
N LYS A 235 -27.20 36.77 19.29
CA LYS A 235 -26.74 36.65 17.89
C LYS A 235 -26.00 37.90 17.43
N GLN A 236 -26.53 39.09 17.73
CA GLN A 236 -25.89 40.34 17.36
C GLN A 236 -24.52 40.50 18.04
N LYS A 237 -24.42 40.21 19.35
CA LYS A 237 -23.13 40.24 20.04
C LYS A 237 -22.17 39.15 19.57
N TRP A 238 -22.67 37.99 19.13
CA TRP A 238 -21.84 36.92 18.57
C TRP A 238 -21.22 37.33 17.22
N GLU A 239 -22.00 37.99 16.36
CA GLU A 239 -21.51 38.56 15.09
C GLU A 239 -20.42 39.62 15.33
N SER A 240 -20.65 40.49 16.31
CA SER A 240 -19.65 41.47 16.76
C SER A 240 -18.38 40.79 17.27
N CYS A 241 -18.51 39.78 18.14
CA CYS A 241 -17.39 38.97 18.65
C CYS A 241 -16.59 38.32 17.52
N THR A 242 -17.28 37.76 16.53
CA THR A 242 -16.67 37.12 15.35
C THR A 242 -15.89 38.13 14.51
N THR A 243 -16.40 39.35 14.40
CA THR A 243 -15.72 40.44 13.68
C THR A 243 -14.44 40.86 14.42
N VAL A 244 -14.47 40.97 15.75
CA VAL A 244 -13.27 41.27 16.56
C VAL A 244 -12.27 40.13 16.48
N LEU A 245 -12.70 38.85 16.55
CA LEU A 245 -11.81 37.70 16.39
C LEU A 245 -11.16 37.67 15.01
N SER A 246 -11.91 37.95 13.94
CA SER A 246 -11.38 38.03 12.58
C SER A 246 -10.32 39.12 12.44
N CYS A 247 -10.55 40.28 13.08
CA CYS A 247 -9.57 41.34 13.15
C CYS A 247 -8.32 40.90 13.92
N TYR A 248 -8.47 40.29 15.10
CA TYR A 248 -7.37 39.74 15.87
C TYR A 248 -6.56 38.70 15.09
N HIS A 249 -7.23 37.74 14.43
CA HIS A 249 -6.60 36.74 13.58
C HIS A 249 -5.79 37.38 12.44
N THR A 250 -6.38 38.36 11.75
CA THR A 250 -5.73 39.11 10.66
C THR A 250 -4.48 39.82 11.15
N MET A 251 -4.58 40.54 12.26
CA MET A 251 -3.47 41.29 12.86
C MET A 251 -2.36 40.33 13.27
N LEU A 252 -2.71 39.24 13.94
CA LEU A 252 -1.78 38.21 14.37
C LEU A 252 -1.04 37.56 13.19
N LYS A 253 -1.76 37.19 12.13
CA LYS A 253 -1.20 36.63 10.89
C LYS A 253 -0.27 37.61 10.16
N THR A 254 -0.55 38.91 10.29
CA THR A 254 0.32 39.95 9.73
C THR A 254 1.56 40.15 10.57
N ILE A 255 1.44 40.23 11.89
CA ILE A 255 2.55 40.60 12.79
C ILE A 255 3.57 39.44 12.94
N ILE A 256 3.13 38.18 13.04
CA ILE A 256 3.99 37.02 13.34
C ILE A 256 5.11 36.77 12.30
N PRO A 257 4.86 36.80 10.98
CA PRO A 257 5.92 36.62 9.98
C PRO A 257 7.09 37.59 10.18
N PHE A 258 6.80 38.84 10.59
CA PHE A 258 7.83 39.87 10.76
C PHE A 258 8.58 39.75 12.08
N ILE A 259 7.91 39.31 13.15
CA ILE A 259 8.59 38.97 14.41
C ILE A 259 9.69 37.90 14.16
N SER A 260 9.49 37.01 13.19
CA SER A 260 10.44 35.94 12.83
C SER A 260 11.64 36.43 12.01
N GLU A 261 11.47 37.50 11.20
CA GLU A 261 12.54 38.12 10.40
C GLU A 261 13.40 39.12 11.21
N VAL A 262 12.86 39.66 12.31
CA VAL A 262 13.60 40.57 13.21
C VAL A 262 14.53 39.78 14.13
N GLN A 263 15.65 39.32 13.58
CA GLN A 263 16.81 38.97 14.40
C GLN A 263 17.51 40.27 14.86
N ALA A 264 17.43 40.59 16.17
CA ALA A 264 18.53 41.08 17.03
C ALA A 264 18.11 42.05 18.16
N TYR A 265 17.82 41.49 19.33
CA TYR A 265 18.13 42.01 20.67
C TYR A 265 17.33 43.15 21.35
N ARG A 266 16.64 44.09 20.69
CA ARG A 266 16.00 45.19 21.47
C ARG A 266 14.71 44.77 22.20
N ASP A 267 13.78 44.09 21.53
CA ASP A 267 12.41 43.88 22.07
C ASP A 267 12.00 42.41 22.19
N LYS A 268 12.93 41.46 22.05
CA LYS A 268 12.65 40.01 22.18
C LYS A 268 11.95 39.67 23.49
N ASN A 269 12.40 40.28 24.59
CA ASN A 269 11.77 40.07 25.90
C ASN A 269 10.32 40.57 25.93
N ILE A 270 10.01 41.70 25.29
CA ILE A 270 8.66 42.27 25.26
C ILE A 270 7.72 41.31 24.52
N VAL A 271 8.12 40.89 23.32
CA VAL A 271 7.34 39.95 22.51
C VAL A 271 7.11 38.63 23.24
N GLU A 272 8.16 38.06 23.83
CA GLU A 272 8.07 36.82 24.59
C GLU A 272 7.16 36.97 25.81
N THR A 273 7.29 38.04 26.60
CA THR A 273 6.42 38.29 27.76
C THR A 273 4.97 38.50 27.37
N SER A 274 4.71 39.16 26.25
CA SER A 274 3.36 39.38 25.75
C SER A 274 2.73 38.06 25.30
N PHE A 275 3.45 37.20 24.56
CA PHE A 275 2.93 35.88 24.19
C PHE A 275 2.76 34.93 25.39
N ASP A 276 3.59 35.05 26.43
CA ASP A 276 3.43 34.29 27.67
C ASP A 276 2.11 34.60 28.37
N VAL A 277 1.58 35.82 28.22
CA VAL A 277 0.27 36.23 28.74
C VAL A 277 -0.84 35.94 27.74
N MET A 278 -0.60 36.15 26.44
CA MET A 278 -1.62 36.01 25.40
C MET A 278 -1.99 34.55 25.12
N LEU A 279 -1.06 33.61 25.12
CA LEU A 279 -1.39 32.21 24.82
C LEU A 279 -2.36 31.59 25.86
N PRO A 280 -2.13 31.70 27.18
CA PRO A 280 -3.08 31.20 28.18
C PRO A 280 -4.44 31.89 28.07
N LYS A 281 -4.46 33.22 27.87
CA LYS A 281 -5.70 33.98 27.69
C LYS A 281 -6.45 33.55 26.43
N THR A 282 -5.74 33.38 25.32
CA THR A 282 -6.33 32.89 24.05
C THR A 282 -6.92 31.50 24.25
N LEU A 283 -6.20 30.59 24.90
CA LEU A 283 -6.69 29.24 25.21
C LEU A 283 -7.94 29.28 26.09
N HIS A 284 -7.97 30.13 27.12
CA HIS A 284 -9.14 30.31 27.96
C HIS A 284 -10.34 30.81 27.14
N VAL A 285 -10.15 31.89 26.39
CA VAL A 285 -11.16 32.52 25.52
C VAL A 285 -11.76 31.51 24.53
N VAL A 286 -10.92 30.77 23.80
CA VAL A 286 -11.42 29.84 22.78
C VAL A 286 -12.08 28.61 23.39
N THR A 287 -11.60 28.13 24.54
CA THR A 287 -12.20 26.99 25.26
C THR A 287 -13.54 27.39 25.86
N ASP A 288 -13.63 28.57 26.48
CA ASP A 288 -14.87 29.10 27.02
C ASP A 288 -15.91 29.32 25.90
N ALA A 289 -15.47 29.79 24.73
CA ALA A 289 -16.33 29.93 23.57
C ALA A 289 -16.95 28.60 23.10
N LEU A 290 -16.28 27.45 23.23
CA LEU A 290 -16.85 26.14 22.87
C LEU A 290 -18.13 25.82 23.64
N THR A 291 -18.24 26.27 24.89
CA THR A 291 -19.45 26.07 25.72
C THR A 291 -20.68 26.78 25.15
N LEU A 292 -20.46 27.78 24.28
CA LEU A 292 -21.49 28.57 23.63
C LEU A 292 -21.90 28.01 22.25
N LEU A 293 -21.30 26.89 21.81
CA LEU A 293 -21.54 26.24 20.52
C LEU A 293 -21.21 27.15 19.30
N PRO A 294 -19.93 27.46 19.08
CA PRO A 294 -19.49 28.32 17.99
C PRO A 294 -19.71 27.66 16.61
N ASP A 295 -19.70 28.48 15.57
CA ASP A 295 -19.75 28.05 14.18
C ASP A 295 -18.39 27.54 13.67
N ILE A 296 -18.40 26.86 12.51
CA ILE A 296 -17.19 26.24 11.93
C ILE A 296 -16.13 27.31 11.61
N SER A 297 -16.53 28.49 11.14
CA SER A 297 -15.62 29.60 10.85
C SER A 297 -14.83 30.04 12.09
N TRP A 298 -15.49 30.13 13.24
CA TRP A 298 -14.83 30.44 14.50
C TRP A 298 -13.80 29.37 14.90
N ILE A 299 -14.16 28.08 14.74
CA ILE A 299 -13.26 26.96 15.03
C ILE A 299 -12.04 26.96 14.10
N GLU A 300 -12.20 27.28 12.81
CA GLU A 300 -11.08 27.39 11.88
C GLU A 300 -10.15 28.57 12.26
N MET A 301 -10.73 29.74 12.57
CA MET A 301 -9.94 30.91 13.01
C MET A 301 -9.21 30.65 14.34
N SER A 302 -9.85 30.00 15.31
CA SER A 302 -9.22 29.71 16.60
C SER A 302 -8.06 28.71 16.47
N ARG A 303 -8.18 27.70 15.59
CA ARG A 303 -7.10 26.76 15.27
C ARG A 303 -5.91 27.48 14.66
N ASP A 304 -6.16 28.32 13.65
CA ASP A 304 -5.12 29.09 12.97
C ASP A 304 -4.42 30.06 13.94
N ILE A 305 -5.18 30.75 14.80
CA ILE A 305 -4.64 31.62 15.85
C ILE A 305 -3.70 30.84 16.79
N LEU A 306 -4.14 29.69 17.32
CA LEU A 306 -3.32 28.89 18.23
C LEU A 306 -2.07 28.36 17.53
N LEU A 307 -2.19 27.92 16.28
CA LEU A 307 -1.06 27.44 15.48
C LEU A 307 -0.04 28.55 15.26
N LEU A 308 -0.51 29.74 14.89
CA LEU A 308 0.31 30.93 14.69
C LEU A 308 1.09 31.29 15.96
N ILE A 309 0.45 31.38 17.12
CA ILE A 309 1.13 31.71 18.40
C ILE A 309 2.15 30.63 18.77
N VAL A 310 1.78 29.35 18.68
CA VAL A 310 2.66 28.23 19.06
C VAL A 310 3.84 28.10 18.09
N SER A 311 3.66 28.42 16.81
CA SER A 311 4.72 28.35 15.79
C SER A 311 5.91 29.27 16.07
N HIS A 312 5.69 30.36 16.82
CA HIS A 312 6.74 31.32 17.16
C HIS A 312 7.80 30.72 18.10
N CYS A 313 7.37 30.04 19.17
CA CYS A 313 8.25 29.47 20.20
C CYS A 313 7.72 28.11 20.73
N PRO A 314 7.74 27.04 19.91
CA PRO A 314 7.06 25.78 20.24
C PRO A 314 7.60 25.09 21.51
N LEU A 315 8.90 25.21 21.79
CA LEU A 315 9.54 24.59 22.95
C LEU A 315 9.15 25.26 24.28
N LYS A 316 8.92 26.57 24.28
CA LYS A 316 8.56 27.34 25.49
C LYS A 316 7.15 27.01 25.97
N TYR A 317 6.25 26.76 25.04
CA TYR A 317 4.83 26.52 25.31
C TYR A 317 4.47 25.05 25.54
N ARG A 318 5.46 24.20 25.85
CA ARG A 318 5.26 22.76 26.10
C ARG A 318 4.16 22.47 27.14
N GLN A 319 4.09 23.26 28.22
CA GLN A 319 3.10 23.10 29.28
C GLN A 319 1.63 23.26 28.81
N PHE A 320 1.40 23.91 27.68
CA PHE A 320 0.06 24.13 27.12
C PHE A 320 -0.34 23.08 26.08
N GLN A 321 0.57 22.17 25.69
CA GLN A 321 0.27 21.15 24.67
C GLN A 321 -0.93 20.29 25.04
N TYR A 322 -1.05 19.90 26.31
CA TYR A 322 -2.19 19.10 26.79
C TYR A 322 -3.52 19.86 26.72
N GLN A 323 -3.52 21.15 27.08
CA GLN A 323 -4.72 22.00 26.97
C GLN A 323 -5.11 22.24 25.50
N ILE A 324 -4.13 22.46 24.62
CA ILE A 324 -4.37 22.56 23.16
C ILE A 324 -4.96 21.25 22.63
N TYR A 325 -4.40 20.11 23.03
CA TYR A 325 -4.91 18.81 22.61
C TYR A 325 -6.35 18.55 23.08
N LEU A 326 -6.65 18.91 24.34
CA LEU A 326 -8.00 18.87 24.91
C LEU A 326 -8.99 19.70 24.09
N TYR A 327 -8.63 20.96 23.82
CA TYR A 327 -9.41 21.88 23.00
C TYR A 327 -9.70 21.30 21.61
N LEU A 328 -8.68 20.77 20.94
CA LEU A 328 -8.83 20.12 19.64
C LEU A 328 -9.73 18.87 19.73
N GLY A 329 -9.62 18.09 20.81
CA GLY A 329 -10.44 16.90 21.04
C GLY A 329 -11.94 17.21 21.14
N GLU A 330 -12.31 18.23 21.92
CA GLU A 330 -13.71 18.63 22.13
C GLU A 330 -14.41 19.09 20.83
N GLN A 331 -13.65 19.65 19.89
CA GLN A 331 -14.17 20.05 18.58
C GLN A 331 -14.68 18.86 17.74
N THR A 332 -14.12 17.66 17.94
CA THR A 332 -14.48 16.49 17.11
C THR A 332 -15.93 16.03 17.28
N GLU A 333 -16.56 16.33 18.42
CA GLU A 333 -17.99 16.04 18.66
C GLU A 333 -18.89 17.12 18.03
N LEU A 334 -18.48 18.38 18.10
CA LEU A 334 -19.19 19.55 17.55
C LEU A 334 -19.13 19.58 16.02
N GLU A 335 -18.00 19.20 15.43
CA GLU A 335 -17.75 19.11 13.99
C GLU A 335 -18.31 17.83 13.34
N SER A 336 -19.29 17.17 13.95
CA SER A 336 -19.91 15.95 13.39
C SER A 336 -20.52 16.14 11.98
N SER A 337 -20.55 17.37 11.44
CA SER A 337 -20.88 17.75 10.06
C SER A 337 -19.70 18.26 9.19
N ALA A 338 -18.51 18.53 9.75
CA ALA A 338 -17.35 19.10 9.04
C ALA A 338 -16.27 18.04 8.71
N ASP A 339 -15.43 18.33 7.71
CA ASP A 339 -14.46 17.37 7.13
C ASP A 339 -13.42 16.87 8.17
N PRO A 340 -13.46 15.58 8.59
CA PRO A 340 -12.55 15.05 9.61
C PRO A 340 -11.07 15.05 9.18
N ILE A 341 -10.80 15.27 7.89
CA ILE A 341 -9.43 15.40 7.36
C ILE A 341 -8.80 16.71 7.82
N LYS A 342 -9.56 17.82 7.84
CA LYS A 342 -9.05 19.13 8.30
C LYS A 342 -8.58 19.05 9.75
N TYR A 343 -9.35 18.40 10.62
CA TYR A 343 -8.95 18.15 12.01
C TYR A 343 -7.60 17.42 12.10
N LEU A 344 -7.41 16.35 11.29
CA LEU A 344 -6.14 15.63 11.26
C LEU A 344 -5.00 16.47 10.69
N GLU A 345 -5.24 17.28 9.66
CA GLU A 345 -4.25 18.20 9.10
C GLU A 345 -3.77 19.20 10.16
N THR A 346 -4.69 19.82 10.91
CA THR A 346 -4.36 20.71 12.02
C THR A 346 -3.59 19.98 13.13
N LEU A 347 -4.03 18.80 13.54
CA LEU A 347 -3.35 18.01 14.57
C LEU A 347 -1.94 17.62 14.15
N MET A 348 -1.74 17.24 12.87
CA MET A 348 -0.41 16.97 12.31
C MET A 348 0.47 18.22 12.27
N GLN A 349 -0.09 19.41 12.00
CA GLN A 349 0.67 20.65 12.06
C GLN A 349 1.20 20.93 13.48
N PHE A 350 0.36 20.78 14.52
CA PHE A 350 0.82 20.91 15.91
C PHE A 350 1.88 19.88 16.27
N ILE A 351 1.69 18.62 15.87
CA ILE A 351 2.65 17.54 16.14
C ILE A 351 3.97 17.76 15.39
N ASN A 352 3.93 18.33 14.19
CA ASN A 352 5.12 18.72 13.44
C ASN A 352 5.86 19.92 14.08
N LEU A 353 5.13 20.82 14.76
CA LEU A 353 5.74 21.88 15.57
C LEU A 353 6.38 21.34 16.86
N TRP A 354 5.75 20.38 17.53
CA TRP A 354 6.25 19.79 18.77
C TRP A 354 7.38 18.77 18.56
N GLN A 355 7.43 18.14 17.39
CA GLN A 355 8.46 17.16 17.00
C GLN A 355 8.65 16.05 18.05
N SER A 356 9.82 15.98 18.68
CA SER A 356 10.16 15.01 19.74
C SER A 356 9.72 15.44 21.14
N ASP A 357 9.34 16.70 21.33
CA ASP A 357 9.04 17.30 22.64
C ASP A 357 7.54 17.26 22.97
N ILE A 358 6.85 16.23 22.50
CA ILE A 358 5.44 15.99 22.81
C ILE A 358 5.31 15.70 24.32
N ASP A 359 4.33 16.34 24.95
CA ASP A 359 3.98 16.13 26.34
C ASP A 359 3.52 14.70 26.60
N LYS A 360 3.86 14.16 27.79
CA LYS A 360 3.57 12.77 28.14
C LYS A 360 2.06 12.50 28.17
N GLU A 361 1.25 13.43 28.67
CA GLU A 361 -0.20 13.25 28.78
C GLU A 361 -0.86 13.26 27.41
N VAL A 362 -0.39 14.14 26.50
CA VAL A 362 -0.82 14.16 25.09
C VAL A 362 -0.50 12.82 24.43
N PHE A 363 0.75 12.37 24.54
CA PHE A 363 1.17 11.08 23.98
C PHE A 363 0.33 9.91 24.49
N HIS A 364 0.11 9.83 25.80
CA HIS A 364 -0.70 8.76 26.40
C HIS A 364 -2.14 8.79 25.92
N ARG A 365 -2.78 9.97 25.88
CA ARG A 365 -4.18 10.09 25.51
C ARG A 365 -4.41 9.90 24.02
N MET A 366 -3.44 10.26 23.16
CA MET A 366 -3.50 10.04 21.72
C MET A 366 -3.43 8.55 21.33
N LEU A 367 -2.66 7.76 22.08
CA LEU A 367 -2.49 6.31 21.85
C LEU A 367 -3.45 5.45 22.68
N ASP A 368 -4.21 6.03 23.61
CA ASP A 368 -5.22 5.29 24.37
C ASP A 368 -6.45 4.98 23.51
N VAL A 369 -6.72 3.69 23.33
CA VAL A 369 -7.82 3.18 22.49
C VAL A 369 -9.19 3.68 22.93
N ASN A 370 -9.37 3.95 24.23
CA ASN A 370 -10.68 4.29 24.78
C ASN A 370 -10.95 5.80 24.76
N THR A 371 -9.91 6.64 24.80
CA THR A 371 -10.08 8.09 24.98
C THR A 371 -9.60 8.91 23.78
N SER A 372 -8.82 8.33 22.88
CA SER A 372 -8.30 9.03 21.71
C SER A 372 -9.39 9.27 20.65
N PRO A 373 -9.57 10.51 20.18
CA PRO A 373 -10.44 10.82 19.04
C PRO A 373 -10.01 10.09 17.76
N LEU A 374 -8.74 9.69 17.63
CA LEU A 374 -8.22 9.03 16.43
C LEU A 374 -8.88 7.67 16.18
N PHE A 375 -9.00 6.83 17.22
CA PHE A 375 -9.65 5.53 17.09
C PHE A 375 -11.17 5.68 16.91
N ALA A 376 -11.79 6.64 17.60
CA ALA A 376 -13.21 6.95 17.44
C ALA A 376 -13.57 7.42 16.01
N LEU A 377 -12.78 8.35 15.45
CA LEU A 377 -12.96 8.83 14.07
C LEU A 377 -12.76 7.70 13.04
N ARG A 378 -11.76 6.85 13.26
CA ARG A 378 -11.51 5.68 12.41
C ARG A 378 -12.70 4.71 12.41
N GLN A 379 -13.33 4.49 13.56
CA GLN A 379 -14.50 3.62 13.71
C GLN A 379 -15.76 4.24 13.12
N LYS A 380 -15.95 5.57 13.28
CA LYS A 380 -17.12 6.31 12.78
C LYS A 380 -17.15 6.41 11.25
N TYR A 381 -15.99 6.49 10.58
CA TYR A 381 -15.89 6.66 9.12
C TYR A 381 -15.15 5.49 8.43
N PRO A 382 -15.75 4.29 8.37
CA PRO A 382 -15.10 3.10 7.80
C PRO A 382 -14.91 3.17 6.27
N GLU A 383 -15.64 4.00 5.52
CA GLU A 383 -15.46 4.07 4.05
C GLU A 383 -14.33 5.04 3.63
N ASN A 384 -13.88 5.93 4.52
CA ASN A 384 -12.90 6.96 4.16
C ASN A 384 -11.45 6.44 4.22
N LYS A 385 -10.96 5.91 3.09
CA LYS A 385 -9.59 5.37 2.97
C LYS A 385 -8.49 6.42 3.24
N LYS A 386 -8.69 7.69 2.84
CA LYS A 386 -7.72 8.77 3.06
C LYS A 386 -7.55 9.03 4.57
N LEU A 387 -8.67 9.13 5.29
CA LEU A 387 -8.68 9.32 6.75
C LEU A 387 -7.92 8.19 7.47
N LYS A 388 -8.24 6.93 7.14
CA LYS A 388 -7.58 5.75 7.74
C LYS A 388 -6.06 5.75 7.54
N LYS A 389 -5.62 6.10 6.33
CA LYS A 389 -4.19 6.18 6.00
C LYS A 389 -3.51 7.31 6.77
N SER A 390 -4.11 8.49 6.85
CA SER A 390 -3.57 9.62 7.61
C SER A 390 -3.45 9.30 9.10
N ILE A 391 -4.47 8.67 9.70
CA ILE A 391 -4.43 8.22 11.10
C ILE A 391 -3.29 7.22 11.32
N LEU A 392 -3.14 6.22 10.44
CA LEU A 392 -2.06 5.25 10.56
C LEU A 392 -0.68 5.90 10.48
N VAL A 393 -0.48 6.84 9.55
CA VAL A 393 0.78 7.60 9.42
C VAL A 393 1.08 8.36 10.71
N LEU A 394 0.07 9.03 11.28
CA LEU A 394 0.22 9.77 12.52
C LEU A 394 0.56 8.85 13.70
N LEU A 395 -0.16 7.74 13.86
CA LEU A 395 0.10 6.79 14.94
C LEU A 395 1.50 6.16 14.85
N ARG A 396 2.00 5.88 13.64
CA ARG A 396 3.37 5.41 13.40
C ARG A 396 4.41 6.46 13.76
N TYR A 397 4.14 7.71 13.42
CA TYR A 397 5.00 8.83 13.81
C TYR A 397 5.09 8.90 15.34
N LEU A 398 3.95 8.83 16.04
CA LEU A 398 3.89 8.88 17.50
C LEU A 398 4.69 7.76 18.16
N ILE A 399 4.55 6.51 17.71
CA ILE A 399 5.31 5.38 18.28
C ILE A 399 6.84 5.58 18.14
N ARG A 400 7.27 6.22 17.05
CA ARG A 400 8.69 6.53 16.78
C ARG A 400 9.19 7.74 17.55
N THR A 401 8.33 8.71 17.85
CA THR A 401 8.70 9.84 18.71
C THR A 401 8.87 9.37 20.15
N GLY A 402 10.09 9.53 20.67
CA GLY A 402 10.56 8.97 21.94
C GLY A 402 9.98 9.63 23.19
N ALA A 403 8.66 9.75 23.32
CA ALA A 403 8.05 10.00 24.62
C ALA A 403 8.50 8.89 25.59
N ALA A 404 8.87 9.30 26.81
CA ALA A 404 9.55 8.51 27.83
C ALA A 404 8.98 7.08 27.96
N ASN A 405 9.83 6.10 28.31
CA ASN A 405 9.43 4.69 28.50
C ASN A 405 8.21 4.52 29.46
N GLU A 406 8.00 5.50 30.34
CA GLU A 406 6.84 5.61 31.21
C GLU A 406 5.53 5.50 30.41
N GLY A 407 4.70 4.51 30.77
CA GLY A 407 3.36 4.31 30.21
C GLY A 407 3.26 3.57 28.86
N ARG A 408 4.38 3.22 28.20
CA ARG A 408 4.36 2.30 27.04
C ARG A 408 3.74 0.95 27.38
N ALA A 409 4.00 0.45 28.58
CA ALA A 409 3.41 -0.78 29.12
C ALA A 409 1.88 -0.73 29.13
N ASN A 410 1.32 0.36 29.67
CA ASN A 410 -0.12 0.55 29.77
C ASN A 410 -0.76 0.69 28.38
N ILE A 411 -0.12 1.45 27.47
CA ILE A 411 -0.59 1.59 26.09
C ILE A 411 -0.62 0.24 25.38
N ASN A 412 0.50 -0.50 25.40
CA ASN A 412 0.62 -1.79 24.76
C ASN A 412 -0.40 -2.80 25.33
N GLN A 413 -0.56 -2.82 26.66
CA GLN A 413 -1.55 -3.66 27.32
C GLN A 413 -2.99 -3.32 26.90
N LYS A 414 -3.40 -2.05 26.92
CA LYS A 414 -4.74 -1.63 26.49
C LYS A 414 -5.03 -1.96 25.02
N LEU A 415 -4.03 -1.80 24.14
CA LEU A 415 -4.15 -2.18 22.72
C LEU A 415 -4.32 -3.69 22.55
N ALA A 416 -3.54 -4.49 23.27
CA ALA A 416 -3.66 -5.94 23.29
C ALA A 416 -5.03 -6.39 23.83
N GLU A 417 -5.47 -5.85 24.97
CA GLU A 417 -6.79 -6.14 25.56
C GLU A 417 -7.95 -5.75 24.62
N HIS A 418 -7.83 -4.63 23.92
CA HIS A 418 -8.84 -4.23 22.93
C HIS A 418 -8.90 -5.22 21.76
N LEU A 419 -7.76 -5.63 21.23
CA LEU A 419 -7.68 -6.65 20.19
C LEU A 419 -8.31 -7.97 20.68
N GLU A 420 -7.99 -8.42 21.90
CA GLU A 420 -8.57 -9.63 22.48
C GLU A 420 -10.10 -9.53 22.65
N LYS A 421 -10.62 -8.37 23.07
CA LYS A 421 -12.07 -8.14 23.13
C LYS A 421 -12.74 -8.26 21.76
N LYS A 422 -12.08 -7.80 20.69
CA LYS A 422 -12.58 -7.94 19.30
C LYS A 422 -12.48 -9.38 18.81
N LYS A 423 -11.40 -10.10 19.14
CA LYS A 423 -11.26 -11.54 18.87
C LYS A 423 -12.37 -12.36 19.53
N ALA A 424 -12.67 -12.10 20.81
CA ALA A 424 -13.76 -12.76 21.54
C ALA A 424 -15.12 -12.60 20.85
N SER A 425 -15.34 -11.48 20.15
CA SER A 425 -16.58 -11.23 19.39
C SER A 425 -16.74 -12.15 18.17
N ILE A 426 -15.65 -12.75 17.67
CA ILE A 426 -15.66 -13.74 16.57
C ILE A 426 -15.86 -15.17 17.10
N GLN A 427 -15.53 -15.45 18.36
CA GLN A 427 -15.47 -16.80 18.92
C GLN A 427 -16.84 -17.45 19.17
N GLY A 428 -17.93 -16.69 19.30
CA GLY A 428 -19.30 -17.23 19.53
C GLY A 428 -19.93 -18.00 18.36
N LEU A 429 -19.18 -18.28 17.29
CA LEU A 429 -19.72 -18.53 15.95
C LEU A 429 -19.52 -19.93 15.37
N SER A 430 -18.92 -20.89 16.07
CA SER A 430 -18.67 -22.24 15.51
C SER A 430 -19.64 -23.30 16.05
N THR A 431 -20.63 -23.68 15.24
CA THR A 431 -21.44 -24.90 15.43
C THR A 431 -20.98 -25.97 14.46
N GLU A 432 -19.89 -26.68 14.74
CA GLU A 432 -19.65 -27.96 14.08
C GLU A 432 -18.82 -28.85 15.00
N LYS A 433 -19.42 -29.99 15.40
CA LYS A 433 -18.73 -31.13 16.01
C LYS A 433 -17.92 -31.91 14.97
N GLU A 434 -17.33 -31.23 13.99
CA GLU A 434 -16.28 -31.82 13.19
C GLU A 434 -14.99 -31.77 14.01
N VAL A 435 -14.24 -32.87 13.98
CA VAL A 435 -12.93 -32.98 14.62
C VAL A 435 -12.10 -31.77 14.23
N VAL A 436 -11.92 -30.82 15.16
CA VAL A 436 -11.07 -29.64 14.93
C VAL A 436 -9.72 -30.18 14.45
N PRO A 437 -9.25 -29.82 13.23
CA PRO A 437 -7.95 -30.27 12.77
C PRO A 437 -6.94 -29.90 13.86
N LYS A 438 -6.08 -30.87 14.22
CA LYS A 438 -5.13 -30.75 15.33
C LYS A 438 -4.50 -29.34 15.27
N ARG A 439 -4.57 -28.61 16.38
CA ARG A 439 -4.14 -27.19 16.47
C ARG A 439 -2.66 -27.09 16.10
N PHE A 440 -2.21 -25.91 15.66
CA PHE A 440 -0.79 -25.54 15.51
C PHE A 440 -0.05 -25.82 16.83
N SER A 441 0.40 -27.07 16.98
CA SER A 441 0.67 -27.65 18.28
C SER A 441 1.96 -27.10 18.88
N ARG A 442 2.98 -26.87 18.04
CA ARG A 442 4.24 -26.26 18.46
C ARG A 442 4.00 -24.80 18.86
N THR A 443 3.26 -24.07 18.03
CA THR A 443 2.92 -22.66 18.25
C THR A 443 2.05 -22.48 19.50
N MET A 444 1.07 -23.34 19.73
CA MET A 444 0.21 -23.29 20.92
C MET A 444 0.97 -23.61 22.19
N ASN A 445 1.86 -24.62 22.18
CA ASN A 445 2.71 -24.94 23.32
C ASN A 445 3.62 -23.74 23.68
N LEU A 446 4.16 -23.06 22.67
CA LEU A 446 4.96 -21.85 22.85
C LEU A 446 4.13 -20.71 23.44
N LEU A 447 2.90 -20.50 22.96
CA LEU A 447 1.97 -19.52 23.52
C LEU A 447 1.59 -19.84 24.99
N GLU A 448 1.40 -21.11 25.33
CA GLU A 448 1.10 -21.57 26.69
C GLU A 448 2.28 -21.31 27.64
N HIS A 449 3.50 -21.59 27.18
CA HIS A 449 4.73 -21.31 27.93
C HIS A 449 4.88 -19.82 28.30
N HIS A 450 4.51 -18.93 27.39
CA HIS A 450 4.59 -17.47 27.60
C HIS A 450 3.28 -16.85 28.13
N HIS A 451 2.33 -17.66 28.64
CA HIS A 451 1.03 -17.19 29.15
C HIS A 451 0.22 -16.32 28.16
N CYS A 452 0.49 -16.46 26.86
CA CYS A 452 -0.22 -15.78 25.77
C CYS A 452 -1.30 -16.67 25.14
N ALA A 453 -1.38 -17.95 25.53
CA ALA A 453 -2.42 -18.87 25.11
C ALA A 453 -3.73 -18.60 25.83
N PHE A 454 -4.80 -18.48 25.06
CA PHE A 454 -6.16 -18.32 25.58
C PHE A 454 -6.93 -19.64 25.52
N GLN A 455 -7.75 -19.91 26.54
CA GLN A 455 -8.68 -21.04 26.55
C GLN A 455 -9.93 -20.69 25.74
N TYR A 456 -10.13 -21.37 24.62
CA TYR A 456 -11.28 -21.20 23.74
C TYR A 456 -12.53 -21.85 24.36
N GLU A 457 -13.44 -21.05 24.94
CA GLU A 457 -14.73 -21.55 25.41
C GLU A 457 -15.75 -21.65 24.26
N ASN A 458 -16.39 -22.82 24.14
CA ASN A 458 -17.47 -23.08 23.19
C ASN A 458 -18.74 -22.32 23.62
N SER A 459 -18.96 -21.12 23.09
CA SER A 459 -20.23 -20.41 23.25
C SER A 459 -21.08 -20.46 21.97
N ASN A 460 -22.35 -20.81 22.13
CA ASN A 460 -23.33 -20.97 21.06
C ASN A 460 -24.07 -19.65 20.82
N THR A 461 -23.74 -18.83 19.82
CA THR A 461 -24.70 -17.86 19.25
C THR A 461 -24.26 -17.33 17.89
N ARG A 462 -25.05 -17.61 16.85
CA ARG A 462 -24.81 -17.19 15.45
C ARG A 462 -24.99 -15.69 15.22
N LEU A 463 -23.99 -15.03 14.65
CA LEU A 463 -24.04 -13.79 13.84
C LEU A 463 -22.77 -13.70 12.97
N SER A 464 -22.87 -13.65 11.64
CA SER A 464 -21.71 -13.46 10.76
C SER A 464 -20.86 -12.26 11.20
N ALA A 465 -19.56 -12.44 11.44
CA ALA A 465 -18.67 -11.35 11.84
C ALA A 465 -18.74 -10.21 10.81
N SER A 466 -19.05 -9.00 11.25
CA SER A 466 -19.16 -7.85 10.35
C SER A 466 -17.78 -7.54 9.71
N PRO A 467 -17.73 -7.10 8.44
CA PRO A 467 -16.50 -6.67 7.78
C PRO A 467 -15.69 -5.64 8.60
N ALA A 468 -16.38 -4.80 9.36
CA ALA A 468 -15.76 -3.81 10.24
C ALA A 468 -14.93 -4.44 11.38
N ILE A 469 -15.40 -5.52 12.01
CA ILE A 469 -14.67 -6.19 13.10
C ILE A 469 -13.39 -6.85 12.56
N ILE A 470 -13.46 -7.45 11.37
CA ILE A 470 -12.31 -8.07 10.69
C ILE A 470 -11.25 -7.00 10.43
N GLU A 471 -11.65 -5.86 9.86
CA GLU A 471 -10.73 -4.76 9.56
C GLU A 471 -10.08 -4.19 10.83
N GLU A 472 -10.83 -4.08 11.92
CA GLU A 472 -10.29 -3.64 13.22
C GLU A 472 -9.24 -4.64 13.75
N ILE A 473 -9.53 -5.95 13.71
CA ILE A 473 -8.57 -6.99 14.12
C ILE A 473 -7.28 -6.89 13.29
N LEU A 474 -7.41 -6.75 11.97
CA LEU A 474 -6.26 -6.59 11.08
C LEU A 474 -5.47 -5.32 11.40
N PHE A 475 -6.15 -4.19 11.63
CA PHE A 475 -5.53 -2.92 11.98
C PHE A 475 -4.75 -2.99 13.30
N PHE A 476 -5.35 -3.53 14.37
CA PHE A 476 -4.67 -3.62 15.68
C PHE A 476 -3.53 -4.64 15.68
N ASN A 477 -3.65 -5.78 14.97
CA ASN A 477 -2.51 -6.70 14.77
C ASN A 477 -1.36 -6.00 14.05
N TYR A 478 -1.65 -5.32 12.94
CA TYR A 478 -0.64 -4.58 12.19
C TYR A 478 0.04 -3.50 13.04
N PHE A 479 -0.76 -2.76 13.82
CA PHE A 479 -0.26 -1.70 14.68
C PHE A 479 0.59 -2.23 15.84
N LEU A 480 0.24 -3.38 16.44
CA LEU A 480 1.06 -4.03 17.46
C LEU A 480 2.38 -4.55 16.89
N LEU A 481 2.40 -5.03 15.64
CA LEU A 481 3.64 -5.37 14.94
C LEU A 481 4.49 -4.13 14.62
N ASP A 482 3.89 -3.01 14.20
CA ASP A 482 4.59 -1.72 14.06
C ASP A 482 5.18 -1.26 15.41
N ILE A 483 4.48 -1.48 16.53
CA ILE A 483 5.00 -1.23 17.88
C ILE A 483 6.19 -2.15 18.18
N ALA A 484 6.09 -3.43 17.85
CA ALA A 484 7.16 -4.39 18.05
C ALA A 484 8.46 -3.98 17.33
N LEU A 485 8.34 -3.41 16.12
CA LEU A 485 9.50 -2.91 15.38
C LEU A 485 10.23 -1.76 16.07
N VAL A 486 9.52 -0.93 16.84
CA VAL A 486 10.07 0.30 17.44
C VAL A 486 10.38 0.15 18.93
N TRP A 487 9.52 -0.54 19.69
CA TRP A 487 9.66 -0.77 21.12
C TRP A 487 10.20 -2.18 21.38
N LYS A 488 11.52 -2.30 21.48
CA LYS A 488 12.22 -3.60 21.65
C LYS A 488 11.68 -4.44 22.82
N GLU A 489 11.28 -3.81 23.91
CA GLU A 489 10.72 -4.46 25.11
C GLU A 489 9.44 -5.27 24.85
N TYR A 490 8.72 -4.99 23.75
CA TYR A 490 7.45 -5.66 23.40
C TYR A 490 7.52 -6.48 22.11
N GLN A 491 8.73 -6.73 21.59
CA GLN A 491 8.96 -7.49 20.35
C GLN A 491 8.32 -8.88 20.41
N LEU A 492 8.80 -9.70 21.35
CA LEU A 492 8.30 -11.05 21.54
C LEU A 492 6.80 -11.04 21.89
N LYS A 493 6.38 -10.22 22.84
CA LYS A 493 4.98 -10.18 23.30
C LYS A 493 3.99 -9.89 22.17
N ASN A 494 4.25 -8.89 21.33
CA ASN A 494 3.35 -8.53 20.23
C ASN A 494 3.41 -9.54 19.07
N LEU A 495 4.57 -10.18 18.85
CA LEU A 495 4.68 -11.30 17.92
C LEU A 495 3.83 -12.48 18.38
N LEU A 496 3.87 -12.83 19.67
CA LEU A 496 3.03 -13.88 20.26
C LEU A 496 1.53 -13.55 20.16
N ILE A 497 1.14 -12.29 20.38
CA ILE A 497 -0.27 -11.86 20.20
C ILE A 497 -0.71 -12.08 18.74
N SER A 498 0.15 -11.78 17.78
CA SER A 498 -0.12 -11.97 16.35
C SER A 498 -0.17 -13.46 15.96
N ALA A 499 0.74 -14.27 16.52
CA ALA A 499 0.74 -15.72 16.38
C ALA A 499 -0.55 -16.35 16.95
N ASN A 500 -1.01 -15.88 18.12
CA ASN A 500 -2.29 -16.29 18.69
C ASN A 500 -3.47 -15.93 17.78
N THR A 501 -3.48 -14.74 17.16
CA THR A 501 -4.51 -14.38 16.15
C THR A 501 -4.46 -15.31 14.93
N LEU A 502 -3.27 -15.69 14.47
CA LEU A 502 -3.09 -16.60 13.35
C LEU A 502 -3.65 -18.01 13.68
N CYS A 503 -3.31 -18.55 14.85
CA CYS A 503 -3.84 -19.83 15.36
C CYS A 503 -5.37 -19.80 15.49
N MET A 504 -5.93 -18.68 15.98
CA MET A 504 -7.37 -18.47 16.07
C MET A 504 -8.00 -18.47 14.67
N ALA A 505 -7.46 -17.71 13.72
CA ALA A 505 -7.98 -17.63 12.36
C ALA A 505 -7.97 -19.00 11.66
N TRP A 506 -6.92 -19.81 11.89
CA TRP A 506 -6.85 -21.20 11.43
C TRP A 506 -7.96 -22.07 12.05
N THR A 507 -8.07 -22.06 13.37
CA THR A 507 -9.03 -22.88 14.13
C THR A 507 -10.47 -22.62 13.69
N TYR A 508 -10.82 -21.36 13.37
CA TYR A 508 -12.15 -20.97 12.91
C TYR A 508 -12.30 -20.96 11.37
N ARG A 509 -11.34 -21.49 10.60
CA ARG A 509 -11.34 -21.53 9.12
C ARG A 509 -11.59 -20.15 8.47
N ARG A 510 -11.01 -19.08 9.03
CA ARG A 510 -11.16 -17.69 8.57
C ARG A 510 -10.01 -17.27 7.65
N GLY A 511 -10.11 -17.63 6.37
CA GLY A 511 -9.11 -17.27 5.35
C GLY A 511 -8.93 -15.76 5.15
N ASP A 512 -9.99 -15.00 5.37
CA ASP A 512 -10.03 -13.52 5.34
C ASP A 512 -9.22 -12.85 6.45
N LEU A 513 -8.96 -13.55 7.55
CA LEU A 513 -8.03 -13.12 8.61
C LEU A 513 -6.67 -13.80 8.48
N PHE A 514 -6.64 -15.10 8.20
CA PHE A 514 -5.42 -15.90 8.18
C PHE A 514 -4.40 -15.38 7.16
N ALA A 515 -4.79 -15.20 5.90
CA ALA A 515 -3.85 -14.79 4.85
C ALA A 515 -3.29 -13.37 5.07
N PRO A 516 -4.10 -12.34 5.43
CA PRO A 516 -3.55 -11.02 5.74
C PRO A 516 -2.66 -11.01 6.98
N ILE A 517 -3.00 -11.72 8.06
CA ILE A 517 -2.16 -11.78 9.27
C ILE A 517 -0.83 -12.47 8.95
N LEU A 518 -0.86 -13.57 8.19
CA LEU A 518 0.36 -14.23 7.73
C LEU A 518 1.25 -13.26 6.93
N GLN A 519 0.67 -12.45 6.05
CA GLN A 519 1.42 -11.43 5.29
C GLN A 519 2.01 -10.37 6.21
N MET A 520 1.27 -9.93 7.23
CA MET A 520 1.76 -8.95 8.21
C MET A 520 2.95 -9.49 9.00
N VAL A 521 2.87 -10.74 9.47
CA VAL A 521 3.96 -11.41 10.20
C VAL A 521 5.18 -11.64 9.29
N PHE A 522 4.98 -12.01 8.02
CA PHE A 522 6.08 -12.11 7.06
C PHE A 522 6.74 -10.74 6.82
N ASN A 523 5.96 -9.71 6.54
CA ASN A 523 6.50 -8.36 6.37
C ASN A 523 7.29 -7.91 7.61
N TYR A 524 6.79 -8.24 8.80
CA TYR A 524 7.48 -7.99 10.07
C TYR A 524 8.86 -8.68 10.11
N TRP A 525 8.94 -10.00 9.86
CA TRP A 525 10.22 -10.72 9.83
C TRP A 525 11.18 -10.23 8.75
N SER A 526 10.68 -9.87 7.56
CA SER A 526 11.51 -9.33 6.48
C SER A 526 12.19 -8.00 6.82
N SER A 527 11.61 -7.24 7.76
CA SER A 527 12.11 -5.92 8.17
C SER A 527 13.13 -5.97 9.31
N LEU A 528 13.35 -7.15 9.92
CA LEU A 528 14.21 -7.34 11.09
C LEU A 528 15.55 -7.99 10.70
N SER A 529 16.50 -7.20 10.18
CA SER A 529 17.85 -7.69 9.87
C SER A 529 18.64 -8.20 11.10
N TYR A 530 18.17 -7.88 12.31
CA TYR A 530 18.72 -8.31 13.60
C TYR A 530 17.91 -9.43 14.27
N MET A 531 16.89 -10.00 13.60
CA MET A 531 16.14 -11.17 14.10
C MET A 531 17.07 -12.33 14.47
N TRP A 532 18.25 -12.38 13.84
CA TRP A 532 19.31 -13.35 14.11
C TRP A 532 19.97 -13.22 15.48
N ASP A 533 19.67 -12.19 16.26
CA ASP A 533 20.16 -11.99 17.62
C ASP A 533 19.11 -12.37 18.69
N ASP A 534 17.85 -12.61 18.31
CA ASP A 534 16.73 -12.93 19.21
C ASP A 534 16.26 -14.38 19.01
N GLU A 535 16.76 -15.28 19.86
CA GLU A 535 16.48 -16.72 19.83
C GLU A 535 14.97 -17.03 19.94
N ASP A 536 14.25 -16.29 20.79
CA ASP A 536 12.81 -16.49 21.01
C ASP A 536 11.98 -16.10 19.78
N GLY A 537 12.39 -15.02 19.09
CA GLY A 537 11.78 -14.58 17.83
C GLY A 537 11.96 -15.60 16.70
N PHE A 538 13.17 -16.17 16.57
CA PHE A 538 13.45 -17.21 15.57
C PHE A 538 12.73 -18.53 15.86
N ASN A 539 12.68 -18.93 17.13
CA ASN A 539 11.94 -20.10 17.56
C ASN A 539 10.43 -19.97 17.31
N THR A 540 9.87 -18.79 17.57
CA THR A 540 8.46 -18.49 17.26
C THR A 540 8.18 -18.63 15.76
N MET A 541 9.06 -18.10 14.90
CA MET A 541 8.96 -18.25 13.45
C MET A 541 9.04 -19.73 13.03
N SER A 542 10.03 -20.47 13.52
CA SER A 542 10.21 -21.89 13.17
C SER A 542 9.02 -22.74 13.59
N CYS A 543 8.45 -22.50 14.77
CA CYS A 543 7.22 -23.17 15.23
C CYS A 543 6.03 -22.92 14.29
N ILE A 544 5.79 -21.65 13.91
CA ILE A 544 4.67 -21.27 13.04
C ILE A 544 4.83 -21.91 11.65
N ILE A 545 6.01 -21.79 11.03
CA ILE A 545 6.25 -22.37 9.70
C ILE A 545 6.14 -23.89 9.74
N SER A 546 6.73 -24.54 10.75
CA SER A 546 6.68 -26.01 10.86
C SER A 546 5.25 -26.52 11.03
N ASP A 547 4.44 -25.86 11.87
CA ASP A 547 3.02 -26.21 12.01
C ASP A 547 2.25 -25.98 10.69
N MET A 548 2.54 -24.90 9.95
CA MET A 548 1.90 -24.68 8.64
C MET A 548 2.29 -25.73 7.60
N LEU A 549 3.55 -26.18 7.59
CA LEU A 549 4.03 -27.22 6.68
C LEU A 549 3.39 -28.59 6.97
N ASP A 550 3.13 -28.91 8.23
CA ASP A 550 2.39 -30.13 8.61
C ASP A 550 0.97 -30.14 8.01
N TYR A 551 0.37 -28.97 7.74
CA TYR A 551 -0.94 -28.80 7.11
C TYR A 551 -0.88 -28.27 5.67
N TRP A 552 0.21 -28.55 4.95
CA TRP A 552 0.47 -28.01 3.60
C TRP A 552 -0.73 -28.11 2.63
N VAL A 553 -1.43 -29.25 2.62
CA VAL A 553 -2.56 -29.53 1.72
C VAL A 553 -3.77 -28.62 2.00
N GLU A 554 -3.97 -28.19 3.25
CA GLU A 554 -5.07 -27.32 3.66
C GLU A 554 -4.77 -25.83 3.37
N LEU A 555 -3.52 -25.47 3.11
CA LEU A 555 -3.13 -24.11 2.80
C LEU A 555 -3.64 -23.66 1.42
N THR A 556 -3.99 -22.38 1.31
CA THR A 556 -4.30 -21.76 0.02
C THR A 556 -3.04 -21.64 -0.86
N LEU A 557 -3.22 -21.58 -2.18
CA LEU A 557 -2.11 -21.38 -3.13
C LEU A 557 -1.25 -20.16 -2.77
N ASN A 558 -1.89 -19.06 -2.38
CA ASN A 558 -1.21 -17.83 -1.98
C ASN A 558 -0.40 -18.03 -0.68
N SER A 559 -0.96 -18.71 0.33
CA SER A 559 -0.24 -19.01 1.57
C SER A 559 0.99 -19.89 1.32
N ARG A 560 0.89 -20.89 0.43
CA ARG A 560 2.02 -21.75 0.05
C ARG A 560 3.11 -20.97 -0.67
N GLN A 561 2.75 -20.09 -1.60
CA GLN A 561 3.70 -19.21 -2.29
C GLN A 561 4.41 -18.28 -1.31
N MET A 562 3.67 -17.64 -0.40
CA MET A 562 4.24 -16.76 0.62
C MET A 562 5.22 -17.48 1.55
N LEU A 563 4.92 -18.73 1.94
CA LEU A 563 5.85 -19.55 2.74
C LEU A 563 7.15 -19.84 1.99
N CYS A 564 7.06 -20.16 0.69
CA CYS A 564 8.24 -20.39 -0.14
C CYS A 564 9.11 -19.12 -0.23
N GLU A 565 8.49 -17.97 -0.53
CA GLU A 565 9.20 -16.68 -0.62
C GLU A 565 9.84 -16.27 0.71
N LEU A 566 9.15 -16.47 1.83
CA LEU A 566 9.67 -16.22 3.19
C LEU A 566 10.92 -17.05 3.46
N VAL A 567 10.84 -18.36 3.24
CA VAL A 567 11.96 -19.27 3.54
C VAL A 567 13.12 -19.02 2.59
N GLN A 568 12.85 -18.68 1.33
CA GLN A 568 13.89 -18.25 0.38
C GLN A 568 14.61 -16.98 0.88
N SER A 569 13.86 -15.99 1.35
CA SER A 569 14.42 -14.75 1.91
C SER A 569 15.24 -15.02 3.17
N ILE A 570 14.78 -15.91 4.04
CA ILE A 570 15.51 -16.34 5.24
C ILE A 570 16.84 -16.99 4.83
N LEU A 571 16.80 -18.01 3.96
CA LEU A 571 18.01 -18.72 3.52
C LEU A 571 19.01 -17.76 2.84
N THR A 572 18.52 -16.85 2.00
CA THR A 572 19.38 -15.83 1.34
C THR A 572 20.02 -14.91 2.37
N SER A 573 19.28 -14.50 3.40
CA SER A 573 19.82 -13.69 4.49
C SER A 573 20.87 -14.46 5.31
N VAL A 574 20.70 -15.77 5.56
CA VAL A 574 21.71 -16.59 6.26
C VAL A 574 23.03 -16.63 5.48
N CYS A 575 22.97 -16.75 4.15
CA CYS A 575 24.16 -16.82 3.30
C CYS A 575 25.06 -15.60 3.38
N ASN A 576 24.44 -14.42 3.56
CA ASN A 576 25.12 -13.14 3.52
C ASN A 576 25.71 -12.75 4.89
N MET A 577 25.53 -13.57 5.93
CA MET A 577 26.01 -13.30 7.29
C MET A 577 27.40 -13.92 7.53
N GLU A 578 28.41 -13.10 7.84
CA GLU A 578 29.78 -13.55 8.10
C GLU A 578 29.97 -14.22 9.47
N THR A 579 29.12 -13.90 10.46
CA THR A 579 29.19 -14.46 11.82
C THR A 579 27.80 -14.87 12.32
N ILE A 580 27.57 -16.18 12.45
CA ILE A 580 26.35 -16.74 13.00
C ILE A 580 26.61 -17.14 14.46
N GLN A 581 25.94 -16.49 15.43
CA GLN A 581 26.04 -16.86 16.86
C GLN A 581 25.04 -17.97 17.26
N LEU A 582 23.92 -18.11 16.55
CA LEU A 582 22.89 -19.13 16.81
C LEU A 582 23.09 -20.41 15.99
N ASP A 583 22.71 -21.57 16.54
CA ASP A 583 22.62 -22.81 15.74
C ASP A 583 21.38 -22.77 14.83
N ILE A 584 21.51 -22.01 13.73
CA ILE A 584 20.50 -21.86 12.68
C ILE A 584 20.13 -23.22 12.07
N THR A 585 21.08 -24.17 12.06
CA THR A 585 20.88 -25.48 11.44
C THR A 585 19.86 -26.33 12.20
N ALA A 586 19.85 -26.25 13.54
CA ALA A 586 18.88 -26.94 14.39
C ALA A 586 17.44 -26.46 14.15
N HIS A 587 17.26 -25.16 13.90
CA HIS A 587 15.94 -24.54 13.76
C HIS A 587 15.39 -24.57 12.32
N LEU A 588 16.26 -24.66 11.31
CA LEU A 588 15.86 -24.83 9.90
C LEU A 588 15.54 -26.29 9.55
N LYS A 589 16.11 -27.26 10.28
CA LYS A 589 15.91 -28.69 10.00
C LYS A 589 14.43 -29.12 10.02
N PRO A 590 13.58 -28.72 11.00
CA PRO A 590 12.15 -29.01 10.98
C PRO A 590 11.43 -28.42 9.76
N ILE A 591 11.79 -27.18 9.39
CA ILE A 591 11.21 -26.48 8.23
C ILE A 591 11.53 -27.23 6.94
N ILE A 592 12.79 -27.64 6.73
CA ILE A 592 13.17 -28.37 5.53
C ILE A 592 12.56 -29.78 5.51
N SER A 593 12.45 -30.45 6.66
CA SER A 593 11.72 -31.71 6.75
C SER A 593 10.26 -31.55 6.34
N GLY A 594 9.61 -30.45 6.74
CA GLY A 594 8.24 -30.12 6.32
C GLY A 594 8.14 -29.84 4.83
N PHE A 595 9.11 -29.12 4.23
CA PHE A 595 9.14 -28.91 2.78
C PHE A 595 9.41 -30.18 1.98
N LEU A 596 10.22 -31.11 2.49
CA LEU A 596 10.43 -32.42 1.87
C LEU A 596 9.12 -33.21 1.78
N PHE A 597 8.31 -33.18 2.84
CA PHE A 597 6.96 -33.74 2.83
C PHE A 597 6.05 -32.99 1.84
N ALA A 598 6.05 -31.65 1.89
CA ALA A 598 5.25 -30.81 1.01
C ALA A 598 5.54 -31.05 -0.48
N ALA A 599 6.81 -31.19 -0.87
CA ALA A 599 7.24 -31.47 -2.24
C ALA A 599 6.71 -32.82 -2.77
N GLY A 600 6.56 -33.80 -1.87
CA GLY A 600 6.04 -35.12 -2.21
C GLY A 600 4.55 -35.13 -2.51
N VAL A 601 3.78 -34.19 -1.92
CA VAL A 601 2.30 -34.13 -2.03
C VAL A 601 1.83 -32.98 -2.93
N GLU A 602 2.66 -31.97 -3.20
CA GLU A 602 2.27 -30.80 -4.00
C GLU A 602 1.93 -31.18 -5.44
N ARG A 603 0.78 -30.70 -5.90
CA ARG A 603 0.24 -30.94 -7.25
C ARG A 603 0.48 -29.76 -8.19
N ASN A 604 0.59 -28.54 -7.65
CA ASN A 604 0.89 -27.36 -8.44
C ASN A 604 2.36 -27.37 -8.89
N ARG A 605 2.57 -27.32 -10.20
CA ARG A 605 3.89 -27.47 -10.83
C ARG A 605 4.87 -26.36 -10.43
N ASP A 606 4.41 -25.11 -10.44
CA ASP A 606 5.24 -23.95 -10.15
C ASP A 606 5.66 -23.90 -8.67
N ILE A 607 4.75 -24.30 -7.77
CA ILE A 607 5.07 -24.41 -6.33
C ILE A 607 6.00 -25.60 -6.09
N LYS A 608 5.75 -26.75 -6.70
CA LYS A 608 6.62 -27.93 -6.56
C LYS A 608 8.04 -27.64 -7.04
N GLU A 609 8.19 -26.95 -8.18
CA GLU A 609 9.48 -26.43 -8.65
C GLU A 609 10.13 -25.50 -7.62
N SER A 610 9.38 -24.54 -7.08
CA SER A 610 9.86 -23.60 -6.07
C SER A 610 10.34 -24.30 -4.79
N VAL A 611 9.59 -25.31 -4.32
CA VAL A 611 9.97 -26.11 -3.14
C VAL A 611 11.23 -26.94 -3.40
N LEU A 612 11.37 -27.56 -4.58
CA LEU A 612 12.58 -28.29 -4.95
C LEU A 612 13.82 -27.38 -5.00
N ASN A 613 13.67 -26.18 -5.58
CA ASN A 613 14.73 -25.18 -5.62
C ASN A 613 15.12 -24.70 -4.21
N LEU A 614 14.14 -24.52 -3.31
CA LEU A 614 14.38 -24.18 -1.90
C LEU A 614 15.17 -25.26 -1.16
N ILE A 615 14.78 -26.52 -1.32
CA ILE A 615 15.49 -27.66 -0.71
C ILE A 615 16.92 -27.73 -1.26
N THR A 616 17.09 -27.54 -2.57
CA THR A 616 18.40 -27.50 -3.24
C THR A 616 19.29 -26.42 -2.62
N TYR A 617 18.75 -25.21 -2.49
CA TYR A 617 19.47 -24.08 -1.89
C TYR A 617 19.87 -24.37 -0.44
N TYR A 618 18.97 -24.95 0.37
CA TYR A 618 19.31 -25.38 1.72
C TYR A 618 20.43 -26.44 1.76
N CYS A 619 20.35 -27.47 0.90
CA CYS A 619 21.37 -28.52 0.85
C CYS A 619 22.75 -27.97 0.47
N GLN A 620 22.82 -26.98 -0.42
CA GLN A 620 24.06 -26.28 -0.76
C GLN A 620 24.67 -25.53 0.43
N LEU A 621 23.84 -24.99 1.32
CA LEU A 621 24.27 -24.15 2.44
C LEU A 621 24.59 -24.93 3.72
N CYS A 622 23.69 -25.84 4.10
CA CYS A 622 23.74 -26.55 5.39
C CYS A 622 24.14 -28.03 5.26
N GLY A 623 24.29 -28.55 4.04
CA GLY A 623 24.57 -29.96 3.77
C GLY A 623 23.32 -30.87 3.84
N SER A 624 23.51 -32.16 3.52
CA SER A 624 22.41 -33.14 3.35
C SER A 624 22.42 -34.32 4.33
N ILE A 625 23.33 -34.34 5.32
CA ILE A 625 23.63 -35.52 6.15
C ILE A 625 22.40 -36.07 6.91
N GLY A 626 21.47 -35.20 7.33
CA GLY A 626 20.28 -35.59 8.11
C GLY A 626 18.99 -35.79 7.32
N THR A 627 18.99 -35.51 6.01
CA THR A 627 17.79 -35.50 5.15
C THR A 627 17.98 -36.31 3.86
N LEU A 628 19.15 -36.92 3.66
CA LEU A 628 19.54 -37.58 2.41
C LEU A 628 18.54 -38.63 1.94
N ASP A 629 18.09 -39.52 2.83
CA ASP A 629 17.16 -40.60 2.47
C ASP A 629 15.84 -40.04 1.93
N SER A 630 15.26 -39.05 2.63
CA SER A 630 14.02 -38.38 2.22
C SER A 630 14.20 -37.60 0.91
N VAL A 631 15.34 -36.92 0.73
CA VAL A 631 15.66 -36.20 -0.51
C VAL A 631 15.78 -37.17 -1.69
N LEU A 632 16.45 -38.31 -1.52
CA LEU A 632 16.61 -39.30 -2.60
C LEU A 632 15.28 -39.95 -2.98
N GLN A 633 14.41 -40.24 -2.01
CA GLN A 633 13.05 -40.71 -2.29
C GLN A 633 12.24 -39.70 -3.10
N LEU A 634 12.36 -38.41 -2.76
CA LEU A 634 11.70 -37.33 -3.50
C LEU A 634 12.26 -37.18 -4.92
N VAL A 635 13.59 -37.22 -5.07
CA VAL A 635 14.28 -37.15 -6.38
C VAL A 635 13.85 -38.30 -7.28
N GLN A 636 13.77 -39.54 -6.78
CA GLN A 636 13.39 -40.69 -7.59
C GLN A 636 12.01 -40.53 -8.24
N ARG A 637 11.07 -39.93 -7.50
CA ARG A 637 9.73 -39.62 -8.02
C ARG A 637 9.75 -38.44 -8.98
N SER A 638 10.47 -37.37 -8.64
CA SER A 638 10.43 -36.09 -9.36
C SER A 638 11.33 -36.04 -10.61
N ILE A 639 12.38 -36.85 -10.71
CA ILE A 639 13.22 -36.93 -11.92
C ILE A 639 12.48 -37.54 -13.12
N ASN A 640 11.43 -38.33 -12.84
CA ASN A 640 10.56 -38.94 -13.83
C ASN A 640 9.24 -38.15 -14.01
N ASP A 641 9.11 -36.97 -13.40
CA ASP A 641 7.91 -36.15 -13.48
C ASP A 641 7.63 -35.73 -14.94
N PRO A 642 6.37 -35.68 -15.40
CA PRO A 642 6.05 -35.33 -16.79
C PRO A 642 6.43 -33.90 -17.18
N HIS A 643 6.77 -33.01 -16.24
CA HIS A 643 7.10 -31.61 -16.53
C HIS A 643 8.63 -31.37 -16.51
N PRO A 644 9.21 -30.80 -17.60
CA PRO A 644 10.66 -30.67 -17.73
C PRO A 644 11.29 -29.78 -16.64
N LYS A 645 10.62 -28.71 -16.22
CA LYS A 645 11.14 -27.84 -15.15
C LYS A 645 11.30 -28.54 -13.81
N ILE A 646 10.42 -29.50 -13.50
CA ILE A 646 10.51 -30.29 -12.26
C ILE A 646 11.68 -31.26 -12.39
N GLN A 647 11.83 -31.92 -13.56
CA GLN A 647 12.98 -32.77 -13.82
C GLN A 647 14.31 -32.02 -13.67
N ASP A 648 14.38 -30.79 -14.19
CA ASP A 648 15.59 -29.96 -14.11
C ASP A 648 15.87 -29.52 -12.67
N ALA A 649 14.87 -29.04 -11.93
CA ALA A 649 15.00 -28.72 -10.50
C ALA A 649 15.43 -29.96 -9.67
N SER A 650 14.93 -31.15 -10.00
CA SER A 650 15.35 -32.40 -9.35
C SER A 650 16.78 -32.80 -9.71
N LYS A 651 17.24 -32.55 -10.93
CA LYS A 651 18.65 -32.75 -11.30
C LYS A 651 19.55 -31.82 -10.52
N ASP A 652 19.18 -30.54 -10.41
CA ASP A 652 19.94 -29.55 -9.64
C ASP A 652 20.02 -29.95 -8.15
N LEU A 653 18.92 -30.47 -7.59
CA LEU A 653 18.90 -31.03 -6.24
C LEU A 653 19.90 -32.18 -6.09
N VAL A 654 19.93 -33.14 -7.02
CA VAL A 654 20.90 -34.26 -6.98
C VAL A 654 22.34 -33.77 -7.06
N VAL A 655 22.62 -32.80 -7.94
CA VAL A 655 23.96 -32.22 -8.08
C VAL A 655 24.43 -31.53 -6.79
N SER A 656 23.49 -31.01 -5.98
CA SER A 656 23.81 -30.40 -4.69
C SER A 656 24.15 -31.41 -3.57
N LEU A 657 23.85 -32.69 -3.75
CA LEU A 657 24.09 -33.72 -2.73
C LEU A 657 25.54 -34.20 -2.72
N ASN A 658 26.01 -34.64 -1.55
CA ASN A 658 27.34 -35.21 -1.42
C ASN A 658 27.42 -36.60 -2.08
N PRO A 659 28.24 -36.79 -3.14
CA PRO A 659 28.30 -38.03 -3.90
C PRO A 659 28.78 -39.24 -3.08
N PHE A 660 29.56 -39.02 -2.02
CA PHE A 660 30.07 -40.09 -1.16
C PHE A 660 29.02 -40.65 -0.19
N LEU A 661 27.93 -39.92 0.05
CA LEU A 661 26.85 -40.39 0.91
C LEU A 661 25.79 -41.16 0.11
N ILE A 662 25.61 -40.84 -1.18
CA ILE A 662 24.66 -41.52 -2.06
C ILE A 662 25.02 -43.01 -2.24
N SER A 663 26.31 -43.35 -2.30
CA SER A 663 26.78 -44.72 -2.48
C SER A 663 26.44 -45.66 -1.31
N ASN A 664 26.10 -45.12 -0.15
CA ASN A 664 25.81 -45.89 1.07
C ASN A 664 24.33 -46.22 1.23
N VAL A 665 23.46 -45.71 0.36
CA VAL A 665 22.01 -45.91 0.45
C VAL A 665 21.63 -47.29 -0.08
N THR A 666 21.24 -48.17 0.83
CA THR A 666 20.93 -49.56 0.55
C THR A 666 19.45 -49.72 0.19
N LYS A 667 19.17 -49.70 -1.11
CA LYS A 667 17.87 -49.97 -1.77
C LYS A 667 16.79 -48.89 -1.62
N LEU A 668 16.58 -48.12 -2.69
CA LEU A 668 15.27 -47.58 -3.04
C LEU A 668 14.56 -48.56 -4.02
N GLU A 669 14.12 -49.72 -3.54
CA GLU A 669 13.20 -50.54 -4.33
C GLU A 669 11.80 -49.93 -4.25
N ASP A 670 11.27 -49.42 -5.37
CA ASP A 670 9.87 -48.97 -5.50
C ASP A 670 8.93 -50.19 -5.43
N SER A 671 8.71 -50.71 -4.22
CA SER A 671 7.73 -51.79 -3.95
C SER A 671 6.37 -51.47 -4.58
N ALA A 672 5.97 -50.19 -4.55
CA ALA A 672 4.75 -49.69 -5.17
C ALA A 672 4.74 -49.81 -6.70
N MET A 673 5.84 -49.49 -7.40
CA MET A 673 5.90 -49.58 -8.86
C MET A 673 5.83 -51.04 -9.33
N LEU A 674 6.54 -51.95 -8.64
CA LEU A 674 6.48 -53.39 -8.89
C LEU A 674 5.07 -53.94 -8.60
N SER A 675 4.45 -53.54 -7.50
CA SER A 675 3.08 -53.92 -7.15
C SER A 675 2.06 -53.47 -8.22
N LEU A 676 2.21 -52.24 -8.74
CA LEU A 676 1.38 -51.74 -9.84
C LEU A 676 1.60 -52.49 -11.16
N GLN A 677 2.85 -52.80 -11.51
CA GLN A 677 3.14 -53.63 -12.70
C GLN A 677 2.51 -55.02 -12.58
N ASN A 678 2.62 -55.65 -11.41
CA ASN A 678 2.00 -56.94 -11.14
C ASN A 678 0.47 -56.87 -11.21
N THR A 679 -0.11 -55.79 -10.70
CA THR A 679 -1.54 -55.52 -10.80
C THR A 679 -1.99 -55.37 -12.25
N ILE A 680 -1.27 -54.58 -13.07
CA ILE A 680 -1.52 -54.46 -14.52
C ILE A 680 -1.52 -55.83 -15.17
N MET A 681 -0.56 -56.70 -14.83
CA MET A 681 -0.45 -58.04 -15.40
C MET A 681 -1.65 -58.94 -15.07
N ALA A 682 -2.15 -58.82 -13.84
CA ALA A 682 -3.28 -59.60 -13.34
C ALA A 682 -4.65 -59.12 -13.86
N THR A 683 -4.73 -57.95 -14.49
CA THR A 683 -6.00 -57.41 -15.01
C THR A 683 -6.65 -58.37 -16.00
N PRO A 684 -7.95 -58.69 -15.87
CA PRO A 684 -8.65 -59.51 -16.85
C PRO A 684 -8.79 -58.74 -18.17
N HIS A 685 -8.85 -59.48 -19.28
CA HIS A 685 -9.23 -58.90 -20.57
C HIS A 685 -10.66 -58.31 -20.52
N THR A 686 -10.80 -57.03 -20.83
CA THR A 686 -12.09 -56.31 -20.82
C THR A 686 -12.57 -55.92 -22.22
N GLY A 687 -11.73 -56.10 -23.25
CA GLY A 687 -12.04 -55.73 -24.63
C GLY A 687 -12.08 -54.22 -24.89
N SER A 688 -11.67 -53.39 -23.93
CA SER A 688 -11.60 -51.93 -24.07
C SER A 688 -10.47 -51.49 -25.02
N PHE A 689 -9.38 -52.26 -25.10
CA PHE A 689 -8.28 -52.03 -26.02
C PHE A 689 -8.62 -52.53 -27.45
N ARG A 690 -8.79 -51.59 -28.39
CA ARG A 690 -9.31 -51.82 -29.76
C ARG A 690 -8.20 -51.76 -30.82
N PRO A 691 -8.46 -52.21 -32.06
CA PRO A 691 -7.46 -52.17 -33.14
C PRO A 691 -6.86 -50.77 -33.36
N VAL A 692 -7.66 -49.70 -33.26
CA VAL A 692 -7.18 -48.31 -33.40
C VAL A 692 -6.17 -47.95 -32.30
N HIS A 693 -6.37 -48.41 -31.06
CA HIS A 693 -5.42 -48.17 -29.97
C HIS A 693 -4.10 -48.91 -30.23
N TYR A 694 -4.18 -50.15 -30.73
CA TYR A 694 -3.01 -50.91 -31.16
C TYR A 694 -2.23 -50.17 -32.27
N GLU A 695 -2.91 -49.64 -33.28
CA GLU A 695 -2.27 -48.86 -34.35
C GLU A 695 -1.53 -47.62 -33.81
N ILE A 696 -2.14 -46.90 -32.86
CA ILE A 696 -1.52 -45.74 -32.21
C ILE A 696 -0.21 -46.15 -31.51
N VAL A 697 -0.24 -47.22 -30.70
CA VAL A 697 0.96 -47.70 -29.99
C VAL A 697 2.04 -48.14 -30.98
N MET A 698 1.66 -48.87 -32.04
CA MET A 698 2.61 -49.33 -33.05
C MET A 698 3.22 -48.18 -33.88
N LYS A 699 2.46 -47.11 -34.14
CA LYS A 699 2.99 -45.88 -34.77
C LYS A 699 4.03 -45.22 -33.86
N GLN A 700 3.78 -45.15 -32.55
CA GLN A 700 4.73 -44.61 -31.57
C GLN A 700 6.01 -45.46 -31.44
N LEU A 701 5.94 -46.78 -31.67
CA LEU A 701 7.11 -47.66 -31.78
C LEU A 701 7.86 -47.55 -33.12
N GLY A 702 7.49 -46.61 -33.99
CA GLY A 702 8.08 -46.44 -35.33
C GLY A 702 7.71 -47.53 -36.34
N MET A 703 6.67 -48.32 -36.05
CA MET A 703 6.20 -49.41 -36.91
C MET A 703 5.09 -48.98 -37.88
N GLY A 704 4.75 -47.69 -37.95
CA GLY A 704 3.65 -47.17 -38.78
C GLY A 704 3.72 -47.60 -40.26
N LYS A 705 4.94 -47.69 -40.83
CA LYS A 705 5.20 -48.12 -42.21
C LYS A 705 4.77 -49.56 -42.54
N HIS A 706 4.53 -50.39 -41.52
CA HIS A 706 4.14 -51.79 -41.69
C HIS A 706 2.62 -51.99 -41.60
N LEU A 707 1.84 -50.99 -41.16
CA LEU A 707 0.39 -51.09 -40.97
C LEU A 707 -0.37 -51.10 -42.30
N LEU A 708 -1.38 -51.97 -42.43
CA LEU A 708 -2.23 -52.06 -43.61
C LEU A 708 -3.24 -50.90 -43.62
N GLY A 709 -3.34 -50.16 -44.73
CA GLY A 709 -4.32 -49.07 -44.90
C GLY A 709 -3.85 -47.67 -44.42
N SER A 710 -2.62 -47.53 -43.95
CA SER A 710 -2.04 -46.22 -43.60
C SER A 710 -1.50 -45.50 -44.84
N ASN A 711 -2.33 -44.66 -45.48
CA ASN A 711 -1.89 -43.75 -46.56
C ASN A 711 -1.23 -42.45 -46.04
N ASP A 712 -1.07 -42.30 -44.73
CA ASP A 712 -0.50 -41.09 -44.14
C ASP A 712 1.04 -41.12 -44.16
N THR A 713 1.61 -40.37 -45.09
CA THR A 713 3.01 -39.89 -45.08
C THR A 713 3.21 -38.70 -44.13
N SER A 714 2.27 -38.42 -43.22
CA SER A 714 2.50 -37.44 -42.17
C SER A 714 3.52 -38.04 -41.20
N LYS A 715 4.71 -37.46 -41.18
CA LYS A 715 5.62 -37.57 -40.03
C LYS A 715 4.80 -37.08 -38.83
N MET A 716 4.19 -37.98 -38.06
CA MET A 716 3.76 -37.58 -36.72
C MET A 716 5.03 -37.13 -36.03
N GLU A 717 5.07 -35.88 -35.59
CA GLU A 717 6.10 -35.42 -34.67
C GLU A 717 6.13 -36.42 -33.53
N TYR A 718 7.27 -37.10 -33.37
CA TYR A 718 7.55 -37.89 -32.19
C TYR A 718 7.62 -36.91 -31.02
N ASN A 719 6.47 -36.50 -30.53
CA ASN A 719 6.41 -35.78 -29.27
C ASN A 719 6.84 -36.80 -28.22
N SER A 720 7.98 -36.55 -27.59
CA SER A 720 8.57 -37.34 -26.50
C SER A 720 7.68 -37.42 -25.25
N THR A 721 6.41 -37.03 -25.35
CA THR A 721 5.49 -36.92 -24.24
C THR A 721 4.68 -38.22 -24.11
N THR A 722 4.69 -38.79 -22.90
CA THR A 722 3.86 -39.96 -22.50
C THR A 722 2.35 -39.68 -22.48
N GLU A 723 1.93 -38.50 -22.94
CA GLU A 723 0.55 -38.04 -22.90
C GLU A 723 -0.38 -38.92 -23.75
N TRP A 724 0.11 -39.42 -24.89
CA TRP A 724 -0.66 -40.35 -25.73
C TRP A 724 -1.01 -41.64 -24.96
N ALA A 725 -0.06 -42.17 -24.18
CA ALA A 725 -0.23 -43.38 -23.39
C ALA A 725 -1.18 -43.12 -22.21
N ARG A 726 -1.04 -41.99 -21.51
CA ARG A 726 -1.97 -41.57 -20.44
C ARG A 726 -3.41 -41.45 -20.93
N ARG A 727 -3.63 -40.78 -22.06
CA ARG A 727 -4.97 -40.63 -22.65
C ARG A 727 -5.58 -42.00 -22.99
N LEU A 728 -4.78 -42.91 -23.54
CA LEU A 728 -5.23 -44.28 -23.82
C LEU A 728 -5.51 -45.08 -22.54
N PHE A 729 -4.68 -44.93 -21.51
CA PHE A 729 -4.83 -45.61 -20.21
C PHE A 729 -6.18 -45.31 -19.58
N HIS A 730 -6.53 -44.02 -19.51
CA HIS A 730 -7.82 -43.54 -19.00
C HIS A 730 -8.98 -43.90 -19.93
N HIS A 731 -8.80 -43.82 -21.26
CA HIS A 731 -9.84 -44.22 -22.22
C HIS A 731 -10.21 -45.71 -22.12
N CYS A 732 -9.22 -46.58 -21.84
CA CYS A 732 -9.45 -48.01 -21.69
C CYS A 732 -10.02 -48.40 -20.31
N ASP A 733 -10.29 -47.42 -19.44
CA ASP A 733 -10.73 -47.58 -18.05
C ASP A 733 -9.86 -48.60 -17.28
N THR A 734 -8.54 -48.51 -17.47
CA THR A 734 -7.61 -49.50 -16.89
C THR A 734 -7.63 -49.43 -15.37
N LEU A 735 -7.72 -48.23 -14.80
CA LEU A 735 -7.81 -48.03 -13.35
C LEU A 735 -9.08 -48.69 -12.76
N GLY A 736 -10.24 -48.56 -13.43
CA GLY A 736 -11.47 -49.25 -13.04
C GLY A 736 -11.30 -50.77 -13.02
N ASN A 737 -10.54 -51.31 -13.98
CA ASN A 737 -10.25 -52.74 -14.06
C ASN A 737 -9.27 -53.21 -12.97
N MET A 738 -8.31 -52.38 -12.57
CA MET A 738 -7.35 -52.70 -11.50
C MET A 738 -8.03 -52.81 -10.13
N LYS A 739 -9.06 -51.99 -9.86
CA LYS A 739 -9.80 -51.99 -8.58
C LYS A 739 -10.39 -53.35 -8.20
N ASN A 740 -10.60 -54.24 -9.17
CA ASN A 740 -11.19 -55.55 -8.95
C ASN A 740 -10.15 -56.65 -8.66
N ILE A 741 -8.86 -56.30 -8.55
CA ILE A 741 -7.75 -57.25 -8.36
C ILE A 741 -7.32 -57.24 -6.89
N PRO A 742 -7.17 -58.42 -6.24
CA PRO A 742 -6.75 -58.50 -4.84
C PRO A 742 -5.46 -57.74 -4.51
N LEU A 743 -4.43 -57.82 -5.39
CA LEU A 743 -3.18 -57.07 -5.23
C LEU A 743 -3.38 -55.55 -5.21
N PHE A 744 -4.38 -55.03 -5.94
CA PHE A 744 -4.66 -53.59 -5.93
C PHE A 744 -5.36 -53.17 -4.63
N THR A 745 -6.21 -54.04 -4.08
CA THR A 745 -6.85 -53.81 -2.78
C THR A 745 -5.82 -53.75 -1.67
N GLU A 746 -4.84 -54.68 -1.65
CA GLU A 746 -3.72 -54.67 -0.70
C GLU A 746 -2.89 -53.38 -0.83
N LEU A 747 -2.57 -52.96 -2.06
CA LEU A 747 -1.86 -51.69 -2.29
C LEU A 747 -2.66 -50.46 -1.83
N HIS A 748 -3.99 -50.49 -1.99
CA HIS A 748 -4.88 -49.41 -1.56
C HIS A 748 -5.07 -49.35 -0.03
N GLU A 749 -4.87 -50.48 0.68
CA GLU A 749 -4.83 -50.48 2.15
C GLU A 749 -3.55 -49.79 2.68
N GLU A 750 -2.47 -49.84 1.91
CA GLU A 750 -1.18 -49.22 2.26
C GLU A 750 -1.02 -47.78 1.73
N MET A 751 -1.71 -47.39 0.65
CA MET A 751 -1.57 -46.09 -0.01
C MET A 751 -2.93 -45.55 -0.49
N PRO A 752 -3.26 -44.27 -0.25
CA PRO A 752 -4.56 -43.71 -0.67
C PRO A 752 -4.70 -43.69 -2.21
N MET A 753 -5.95 -43.83 -2.68
CA MET A 753 -6.27 -43.92 -4.12
C MET A 753 -5.70 -42.76 -4.95
N ASP A 754 -5.73 -41.55 -4.39
CA ASP A 754 -5.22 -40.35 -5.03
C ASP A 754 -3.71 -40.41 -5.30
N GLU A 755 -2.93 -40.91 -4.33
CA GLU A 755 -1.48 -41.09 -4.50
C GLU A 755 -1.15 -42.18 -5.51
N ILE A 756 -1.97 -43.25 -5.56
CA ILE A 756 -1.84 -44.30 -6.58
C ILE A 756 -2.06 -43.72 -7.98
N ILE A 757 -3.11 -42.90 -8.16
CA ILE A 757 -3.41 -42.26 -9.45
C ILE A 757 -2.29 -41.30 -9.84
N ASP A 758 -1.84 -40.46 -8.92
CA ASP A 758 -0.75 -39.52 -9.15
C ASP A 758 0.56 -40.25 -9.52
N LEU A 759 0.87 -41.38 -8.88
CA LEU A 759 2.05 -42.19 -9.20
C LEU A 759 1.95 -42.85 -10.58
N ILE A 760 0.75 -43.30 -10.97
CA ILE A 760 0.50 -43.87 -12.30
C ILE A 760 0.65 -42.79 -13.38
N ASP A 761 -0.03 -41.66 -13.22
CA ASP A 761 -0.06 -40.59 -14.22
C ASP A 761 1.30 -39.91 -14.42
N ASN A 762 2.14 -39.89 -13.39
CA ASN A 762 3.47 -39.30 -13.46
C ASN A 762 4.58 -40.29 -13.83
N SER A 763 4.31 -41.60 -14.00
CA SER A 763 5.33 -42.59 -14.34
C SER A 763 5.37 -42.91 -15.84
N GLU A 764 6.39 -42.41 -16.54
CA GLU A 764 6.66 -42.76 -17.94
C GLU A 764 6.88 -44.27 -18.13
N VAL A 765 7.64 -44.88 -17.23
CA VAL A 765 7.96 -46.31 -17.27
C VAL A 765 6.68 -47.14 -17.17
N LEU A 766 5.76 -46.78 -16.28
CA LEU A 766 4.51 -47.50 -16.08
C LEU A 766 3.57 -47.34 -17.28
N MET A 767 3.48 -46.13 -17.86
CA MET A 767 2.64 -45.86 -19.03
C MET A 767 3.08 -46.66 -20.25
N HIS A 768 4.38 -46.70 -20.52
CA HIS A 768 4.93 -47.53 -21.60
C HIS A 768 4.77 -49.03 -21.29
N TYR A 769 5.02 -49.44 -20.04
CA TYR A 769 4.81 -50.83 -19.61
C TYR A 769 3.37 -51.29 -19.87
N TRP A 770 2.39 -50.50 -19.44
CA TRP A 770 0.98 -50.77 -19.68
C TRP A 770 0.66 -50.86 -21.18
N ALA A 771 1.12 -49.89 -21.98
CA ALA A 771 0.87 -49.87 -23.42
C ALA A 771 1.45 -51.10 -24.14
N MET A 772 2.66 -51.53 -23.76
CA MET A 772 3.28 -52.74 -24.30
C MET A 772 2.54 -54.01 -23.84
N TRP A 773 2.11 -54.04 -22.59
CA TRP A 773 1.35 -55.17 -22.03
C TRP A 773 0.00 -55.37 -22.72
N GLU A 774 -0.79 -54.30 -22.91
CA GLU A 774 -2.07 -54.36 -23.61
C GLU A 774 -1.89 -54.66 -25.11
N SER A 775 -0.83 -54.15 -25.73
CA SER A 775 -0.50 -54.47 -27.13
C SER A 775 -0.16 -55.95 -27.32
N ALA A 776 0.62 -56.53 -26.40
CA ALA A 776 0.88 -57.97 -26.38
C ALA A 776 -0.41 -58.77 -26.16
N ARG A 777 -1.28 -58.33 -25.23
CA ARG A 777 -2.58 -58.96 -24.97
C ARG A 777 -3.49 -58.93 -26.19
N TYR A 778 -3.56 -57.82 -26.90
CA TYR A 778 -4.31 -57.71 -28.14
C TYR A 778 -3.81 -58.72 -29.19
N CYS A 779 -2.49 -58.95 -29.29
CA CYS A 779 -1.93 -59.97 -30.19
C CYS A 779 -2.41 -61.40 -29.83
N ILE A 780 -2.57 -61.71 -28.54
CA ILE A 780 -3.10 -63.02 -28.10
C ILE A 780 -4.59 -63.16 -28.39
N LEU A 781 -5.38 -62.14 -28.04
CA LEU A 781 -6.84 -62.15 -28.23
C LEU A 781 -7.22 -62.18 -29.72
N SER A 782 -6.45 -61.51 -30.57
CA SER A 782 -6.63 -61.51 -32.02
C SER A 782 -6.01 -62.73 -32.72
N ARG A 783 -5.35 -63.65 -32.00
CA ARG A 783 -4.61 -64.79 -32.56
C ARG A 783 -3.61 -64.34 -33.64
N LEU A 784 -2.86 -63.28 -33.31
CA LEU A 784 -1.88 -62.60 -34.16
C LEU A 784 -2.43 -61.98 -35.46
N ARG A 785 -3.75 -61.87 -35.61
CA ARG A 785 -4.39 -61.14 -36.71
C ARG A 785 -4.54 -59.67 -36.31
N THR A 786 -3.52 -58.89 -36.59
CA THR A 786 -3.43 -57.49 -36.17
C THR A 786 -3.64 -56.56 -37.37
N PRO A 787 -3.67 -55.24 -37.19
CA PRO A 787 -3.59 -54.27 -38.28
C PRO A 787 -2.37 -54.41 -39.22
N PHE A 788 -1.35 -55.21 -38.85
CA PHE A 788 -0.27 -55.62 -39.77
C PHE A 788 -0.69 -56.73 -40.75
N GLY A 789 -1.81 -57.41 -40.50
CA GLY A 789 -2.39 -58.45 -41.33
C GLY A 789 -2.47 -59.82 -40.63
N ASN A 790 -2.12 -60.87 -41.35
CA ASN A 790 -2.16 -62.25 -40.85
C ASN A 790 -1.05 -62.53 -39.82
N PRO A 791 -1.08 -63.68 -39.10
CA PRO A 791 -0.09 -64.00 -38.08
C PRO A 791 1.37 -63.93 -38.53
N GLN A 792 1.65 -64.36 -39.77
CA GLN A 792 3.00 -64.32 -40.33
C GLN A 792 3.45 -62.88 -40.61
N GLN A 793 2.54 -62.03 -41.11
CA GLN A 793 2.81 -60.61 -41.38
C GLN A 793 3.08 -59.83 -40.09
N THR A 794 2.31 -60.08 -39.02
CA THR A 794 2.52 -59.49 -37.69
C THR A 794 3.92 -59.81 -37.16
N LEU A 795 4.29 -61.11 -37.14
CA LEU A 795 5.60 -61.54 -36.64
C LEU A 795 6.75 -61.03 -37.53
N ALA A 796 6.59 -61.06 -38.85
CA ALA A 796 7.58 -60.51 -39.78
C ALA A 796 7.76 -58.99 -39.61
N ALA A 797 6.71 -58.24 -39.26
CA ALA A 797 6.82 -56.82 -38.97
C ALA A 797 7.69 -56.57 -37.73
N PHE A 798 7.46 -57.29 -36.62
CA PHE A 798 8.30 -57.17 -35.43
C PHE A 798 9.77 -57.53 -35.69
N GLU A 799 10.02 -58.63 -36.39
CA GLU A 799 11.36 -59.09 -36.72
C GLU A 799 12.12 -58.11 -37.62
N ARG A 800 11.46 -57.53 -38.63
CA ARG A 800 12.05 -56.52 -39.51
C ARG A 800 12.39 -55.24 -38.76
N THR A 801 11.50 -54.78 -37.89
CA THR A 801 11.75 -53.60 -37.06
C THR A 801 12.92 -53.83 -36.10
N LEU A 802 12.95 -54.97 -35.39
CA LEU A 802 14.05 -55.32 -34.50
C LEU A 802 15.38 -55.40 -35.28
N SER A 803 15.39 -56.04 -36.44
CA SER A 803 16.59 -56.15 -37.28
C SER A 803 17.06 -54.78 -37.75
N SER A 804 16.15 -53.87 -38.13
CA SER A 804 16.46 -52.50 -38.54
C SER A 804 17.14 -51.69 -37.44
N PHE A 805 16.76 -51.89 -36.17
CA PHE A 805 17.41 -51.22 -35.04
C PHE A 805 18.79 -51.83 -34.73
N VAL A 806 18.95 -53.13 -34.95
CA VAL A 806 20.17 -53.89 -34.63
C VAL A 806 21.27 -53.78 -35.71
N THR A 807 20.92 -53.46 -36.96
CA THR A 807 21.87 -53.29 -38.07
C THR A 807 22.49 -51.90 -38.16
N ASN A 808 21.83 -50.87 -37.61
CA ASN A 808 22.29 -49.49 -37.67
C ASN A 808 23.14 -49.16 -36.42
N GLU A 809 24.33 -49.72 -36.33
CA GLU A 809 25.22 -49.56 -35.16
C GLU A 809 25.84 -48.15 -35.01
N GLU A 810 25.80 -47.30 -36.04
CA GLU A 810 26.63 -46.09 -36.14
C GLU A 810 25.96 -44.76 -35.71
N GLU A 811 24.70 -44.76 -35.27
CA GLU A 811 24.04 -43.53 -34.76
C GLU A 811 23.28 -43.80 -33.46
N THR A 812 23.94 -43.55 -32.32
CA THR A 812 23.32 -43.56 -30.99
C THR A 812 22.49 -42.31 -30.77
N ASP A 813 21.31 -42.28 -31.37
CA ASP A 813 20.27 -41.30 -31.07
C ASP A 813 19.51 -41.76 -29.80
N SER A 814 19.33 -40.89 -28.81
CA SER A 814 18.66 -41.24 -27.54
C SER A 814 17.26 -41.81 -27.75
N ASP A 815 16.56 -41.28 -28.76
CA ASP A 815 15.19 -41.67 -29.10
C ASP A 815 15.12 -43.04 -29.76
N LYS A 816 16.15 -43.43 -30.52
CA LYS A 816 16.24 -44.78 -31.09
C LYS A 816 16.45 -45.84 -29.99
N ASN A 817 17.20 -45.50 -28.94
CA ASN A 817 17.44 -46.40 -27.81
C ASN A 817 16.17 -46.63 -26.97
N SER A 818 15.38 -45.60 -26.69
CA SER A 818 14.12 -45.74 -25.96
C SER A 818 13.10 -46.57 -26.77
N LEU A 819 12.96 -46.32 -28.07
CA LEU A 819 12.11 -47.12 -28.97
C LEU A 819 12.53 -48.60 -29.00
N LEU A 820 13.83 -48.88 -29.06
CA LEU A 820 14.37 -50.24 -29.01
C LEU A 820 14.04 -50.91 -27.67
N GLN A 821 14.18 -50.20 -26.54
CA GLN A 821 13.83 -50.72 -25.22
C GLN A 821 12.35 -51.06 -25.12
N HIS A 822 11.46 -50.20 -25.62
CA HIS A 822 10.01 -50.47 -25.65
C HIS A 822 9.65 -51.65 -26.56
N LEU A 823 10.30 -51.79 -27.73
CA LEU A 823 10.10 -52.93 -28.62
C LEU A 823 10.56 -54.25 -27.98
N LEU A 824 11.72 -54.25 -27.31
CA LEU A 824 12.21 -55.42 -26.57
C LEU A 824 11.26 -55.78 -25.41
N LEU A 825 10.72 -54.78 -24.70
CA LEU A 825 9.71 -54.99 -23.68
C LEU A 825 8.45 -55.66 -24.27
N LEU A 826 7.92 -55.15 -25.39
CA LEU A 826 6.79 -55.74 -26.10
C LEU A 826 7.03 -57.20 -26.46
N LEU A 827 8.18 -57.51 -27.05
CA LEU A 827 8.53 -58.88 -27.46
C LEU A 827 8.63 -59.84 -26.26
N ASN A 828 9.24 -59.40 -25.16
CA ASN A 828 9.33 -60.20 -23.94
C ASN A 828 7.96 -60.45 -23.32
N ARG A 829 7.08 -59.44 -23.29
CA ARG A 829 5.70 -59.59 -22.79
C ARG A 829 4.84 -60.45 -23.72
N LEU A 830 5.03 -60.33 -25.03
CA LEU A 830 4.37 -61.19 -26.03
C LEU A 830 4.76 -62.66 -25.85
N GLU A 831 6.05 -62.96 -25.68
CA GLU A 831 6.54 -64.31 -25.42
C GLU A 831 5.90 -64.89 -24.14
N LEU A 832 5.88 -64.11 -23.06
CA LEU A 832 5.28 -64.52 -21.79
C LEU A 832 3.78 -64.83 -21.95
N GLN A 833 3.02 -63.99 -22.66
CA GLN A 833 1.60 -64.22 -22.83
C GLN A 833 1.29 -65.36 -23.83
N ILE A 834 2.15 -65.65 -24.79
CA ILE A 834 2.05 -66.85 -25.65
C ILE A 834 2.25 -68.11 -24.81
N LEU A 835 3.23 -68.13 -23.91
CA LEU A 835 3.45 -69.23 -22.98
C LEU A 835 2.25 -69.43 -22.05
N ASN A 836 1.68 -68.35 -21.52
CA ASN A 836 0.43 -68.43 -20.74
C ASN A 836 -0.73 -68.97 -21.58
N ALA A 837 -0.84 -68.60 -22.86
CA ALA A 837 -1.89 -69.08 -23.75
C ALA A 837 -1.72 -70.55 -24.17
N SER A 838 -0.49 -71.06 -24.26
CA SER A 838 -0.23 -72.46 -24.61
C SER A 838 -0.30 -73.38 -23.39
N ASP A 839 0.38 -73.00 -22.30
CA ASP A 839 0.69 -73.88 -21.17
C ASP A 839 -0.11 -73.51 -19.90
N GLY A 840 -0.58 -72.27 -19.80
CA GLY A 840 -1.26 -71.73 -18.62
C GLY A 840 -0.30 -71.26 -17.53
N CYS A 841 -0.83 -70.54 -16.54
CA CYS A 841 -0.07 -70.03 -15.39
C CYS A 841 -0.45 -70.80 -14.12
N ALA A 842 0.46 -71.63 -13.58
CA ALA A 842 0.19 -72.46 -12.40
C ALA A 842 -0.09 -71.65 -11.13
N THR A 843 0.52 -70.46 -11.01
CA THR A 843 0.33 -69.53 -9.89
C THR A 843 -0.98 -68.74 -9.98
N GLY A 844 -1.72 -68.82 -11.08
CA GLY A 844 -2.94 -68.03 -11.30
C GLY A 844 -2.72 -66.52 -11.38
N THR A 845 -1.47 -66.05 -11.41
CA THR A 845 -1.11 -64.62 -11.42
C THR A 845 -1.45 -63.92 -12.73
N LEU A 846 -1.51 -64.67 -13.84
CA LEU A 846 -1.97 -64.16 -15.13
C LEU A 846 -3.40 -64.66 -15.43
N PRO A 847 -4.27 -63.81 -15.99
CA PRO A 847 -5.63 -64.20 -16.32
C PRO A 847 -5.66 -65.30 -17.40
N ALA A 848 -6.69 -66.15 -17.33
CA ALA A 848 -6.93 -67.17 -18.35
C ALA A 848 -7.32 -66.52 -19.69
N VAL A 849 -6.79 -67.05 -20.79
CA VAL A 849 -7.13 -66.58 -22.14
C VAL A 849 -8.38 -67.28 -22.69
N PRO A 850 -9.15 -66.65 -23.61
CA PRO A 850 -10.31 -67.27 -24.24
C PRO A 850 -9.98 -68.61 -24.91
N ARG A 851 -10.91 -69.57 -24.83
CA ARG A 851 -10.76 -70.91 -25.43
C ARG A 851 -10.30 -70.91 -26.90
N PRO A 852 -10.80 -70.02 -27.79
CA PRO A 852 -10.31 -69.96 -29.18
C PRO A 852 -8.83 -69.59 -29.30
N SER A 853 -8.33 -68.67 -28.46
CA SER A 853 -6.91 -68.30 -28.43
C SER A 853 -6.06 -69.41 -27.83
N LEU A 854 -6.52 -70.03 -26.75
CA LEU A 854 -5.85 -71.18 -26.13
C LEU A 854 -5.64 -72.33 -27.12
N VAL A 855 -6.70 -72.73 -27.84
CA VAL A 855 -6.60 -73.81 -28.85
C VAL A 855 -5.64 -73.43 -29.98
N PHE A 856 -5.70 -72.17 -30.43
CA PHE A 856 -4.80 -71.66 -31.48
C PHE A 856 -3.32 -71.74 -31.07
N PHE A 857 -2.96 -71.20 -29.90
CA PHE A 857 -1.56 -71.18 -29.44
C PHE A 857 -1.06 -72.56 -29.00
N ARG A 858 -1.92 -73.45 -28.50
CA ARG A 858 -1.55 -74.86 -28.26
C ARG A 858 -1.22 -75.60 -29.55
N THR A 859 -2.03 -75.41 -30.59
CA THR A 859 -1.81 -76.06 -31.90
C THR A 859 -0.55 -75.52 -32.59
N ASN A 860 -0.27 -74.23 -32.44
CA ASN A 860 0.86 -73.56 -33.09
C ASN A 860 2.06 -73.32 -32.14
N LYS A 861 2.14 -74.06 -31.02
CA LYS A 861 3.15 -73.84 -29.97
C LYS A 861 4.59 -73.91 -30.53
N LYS A 862 4.88 -74.96 -31.29
CA LYS A 862 6.20 -75.19 -31.89
C LYS A 862 6.60 -74.05 -32.83
N THR A 863 5.69 -73.59 -33.68
CA THR A 863 5.93 -72.47 -34.60
C THR A 863 6.27 -71.17 -33.87
N CYS A 864 5.61 -70.90 -32.73
CA CYS A 864 5.92 -69.73 -31.92
C CYS A 864 7.29 -69.85 -31.23
N GLN A 865 7.63 -71.04 -30.73
CA GLN A 865 8.95 -71.30 -30.14
C GLN A 865 10.06 -71.12 -31.18
N ASP A 866 9.93 -71.73 -32.36
CA ASP A 866 10.89 -71.63 -33.45
C ASP A 866 11.10 -70.15 -33.88
N TYR A 867 10.03 -69.35 -33.90
CA TYR A 867 10.11 -67.91 -34.17
C TYR A 867 10.97 -67.17 -33.13
N PHE A 868 10.70 -67.36 -31.84
CA PHE A 868 11.45 -66.69 -30.77
C PHE A 868 12.89 -67.18 -30.64
N SER A 869 13.16 -68.46 -30.93
CA SER A 869 14.53 -68.99 -31.04
C SER A 869 15.29 -68.31 -32.19
N ARG A 870 14.63 -68.09 -33.34
CA ARG A 870 15.23 -67.41 -34.49
C ARG A 870 15.58 -65.94 -34.22
N ILE A 871 14.70 -65.19 -33.57
CA ILE A 871 14.95 -63.76 -33.30
C ILE A 871 15.79 -63.50 -32.03
N ARG A 872 16.05 -64.53 -31.20
CA ARG A 872 16.79 -64.40 -29.93
C ARG A 872 18.14 -63.70 -30.06
N PRO A 873 19.00 -64.01 -31.06
CA PRO A 873 20.29 -63.35 -31.20
C PRO A 873 20.15 -61.83 -31.39
N ASN A 874 19.14 -61.42 -32.18
CA ASN A 874 18.83 -60.01 -32.39
C ASN A 874 18.24 -59.36 -31.12
N MET A 875 17.47 -60.08 -30.31
CA MET A 875 16.99 -59.57 -29.01
C MET A 875 18.14 -59.38 -28.01
N ILE A 876 19.11 -60.30 -27.95
CA ILE A 876 20.30 -60.17 -27.09
C ILE A 876 21.16 -58.98 -27.54
N LYS A 877 21.40 -58.87 -28.86
CA LYS A 877 22.16 -57.75 -29.43
C LYS A 877 21.44 -56.41 -29.22
N GLY A 878 20.12 -56.39 -29.39
CA GLY A 878 19.28 -55.23 -29.09
C GLY A 878 19.34 -54.81 -27.62
N ALA A 879 19.26 -55.77 -26.69
CA ALA A 879 19.35 -55.49 -25.25
C ALA A 879 20.71 -54.90 -24.86
N LYS A 880 21.79 -55.37 -25.49
CA LYS A 880 23.14 -54.82 -25.33
C LYS A 880 23.23 -53.38 -25.84
N LEU A 881 22.65 -53.08 -27.01
CA LEU A 881 22.60 -51.72 -27.56
C LEU A 881 21.79 -50.77 -26.67
N ALA A 882 20.67 -51.25 -26.13
CA ALA A 882 19.82 -50.51 -25.20
C ALA A 882 20.38 -50.42 -23.76
N ARG A 883 21.57 -50.98 -23.47
CA ARG A 883 22.20 -51.03 -22.15
C ARG A 883 21.29 -51.58 -21.03
N SER A 884 20.47 -52.58 -21.37
CA SER A 884 19.56 -53.23 -20.43
C SER A 884 20.09 -54.62 -20.06
N ASP A 885 20.87 -54.69 -18.99
CA ASP A 885 21.52 -55.92 -18.53
C ASP A 885 20.50 -57.00 -18.14
N ASP A 886 19.40 -56.62 -17.48
CA ASP A 886 18.33 -57.55 -17.09
C ASP A 886 17.71 -58.26 -18.30
N LEU A 887 17.33 -57.50 -19.33
CA LEU A 887 16.75 -58.06 -20.55
C LEU A 887 17.76 -58.89 -21.34
N MET A 888 19.04 -58.52 -21.30
CA MET A 888 20.13 -59.28 -21.90
C MET A 888 20.27 -60.64 -21.20
N ILE A 889 20.36 -60.66 -19.86
CA ILE A 889 20.50 -61.88 -19.07
C ILE A 889 19.30 -62.81 -19.26
N VAL A 890 18.07 -62.28 -19.20
CA VAL A 890 16.85 -63.07 -19.42
C VAL A 890 16.84 -63.74 -20.80
N ASN A 891 17.25 -63.02 -21.85
CA ASN A 891 17.27 -63.58 -23.21
C ASN A 891 18.44 -64.53 -23.45
N ILE A 892 19.57 -64.34 -22.76
CA ILE A 892 20.67 -65.32 -22.73
C ILE A 892 20.22 -66.61 -22.05
N MET A 893 19.62 -66.52 -20.85
CA MET A 893 19.14 -67.69 -20.10
C MET A 893 18.07 -68.49 -20.84
N LYS A 894 17.22 -67.83 -21.65
CA LYS A 894 16.23 -68.50 -22.50
C LYS A 894 16.81 -69.06 -23.80
N GLY A 895 18.00 -68.59 -24.20
CA GLY A 895 18.70 -69.00 -25.42
C GLY A 895 19.70 -70.15 -25.20
N LEU A 896 20.21 -70.27 -23.98
CA LEU A 896 20.90 -71.46 -23.45
C LEU A 896 19.88 -72.56 -23.15
#